data_AF-A0A3R6WBJ5-F1
#
_entry.id   AF-A0A3R6WBJ5-F1
#
_cell.length_a   1.000
_cell.length_b   1.000
_cell.length_c   1.000
_cell.angle_alpha   90.00
_cell.angle_beta   90.00
_cell.angle_gamma   90.00
#
_symmetry.space_group_name_H-M   'P 1'
#
loop_
_entity.id
_entity.type
_entity.pdbx_description
1 polymer ?
#
loop_
_entity_poly.entity_id
_entity_poly.type
_entity_poly.pdbx_seq_one_letter_code
_entity_poly.pdbx_strand_id
1 'polypeptide(L)'
;MNMRYKLYLFSLLLTFPIWGKATTEADSLRQIQINRLQEQVDWVNPKAIRAYLDDSKSSLGDQAPRLYQKLEELESLLPRVNQYLAKDTSLQTINEAEKLLALKREIILANPLLDIDNLLIARYHLGDKARKAMGPSLGTSTANYNSLFSNRRKGYDAEICHLSNLRGEIQSKILYKPTADVPISDIQLHWDADRLLFSSLDENRKWQIYEINTDGSGLHQKITVDEPDLEFCDANYLPDGKVVATCNIGYNGVPCVHGDDVVANLISYDPETKNIRRLTFDQDGNWAPIVIPNGRLMYTRWEYTDLTHYFSRIVMHMNPDGTENKALYGSGSYFPNSTFDMKPLSKYNSRFIGIISGHHGTSRSGRLIIFDPAKSRKEEKGMIQELPFSKRPIIPIIKDELVEGVWPQFMKPYPLNEKYFLVACKPAPDALWGIYLVDIFDNLTLITEQEGEGLTAPIPLKKTETPPVIPSKIKPGEKEATVFIQDIYEGEGTQGVPRGTVKSLRIFAYEYAYILAPSDHDAQGIQSGWDIKRILGTVPVEEDGSVMFKIPANTPVSIQPLDKNGAAVQWMRSWLTGMPGEIVSCTGCHEDQNTIAMPKRTTASTINPHALKSPEGGIRPFTFRLEVQPVLDRNCVSCHNGTVAQPDFRKDQMVTYKRGVLTKLERHYDQSYLNLHPYVYRQGPESDIYVLRPYEYYANNSELIRILQAGHHGVKVPEQDMQTLYTWIDLNAPYFGAFSQLDLKKEAPQNQIERRMELAEKYSGVHVDWQQEIKDYAAWLKNRENNEVDATTAATSSDGSAPSKAKKKVKTVKVKGFPFNREEAVQKQQADNKAPRKLTVAPGITLDMVWIPAGTFAMGDNNEPSASPAFKAQVRKGFWISTTEITNEQFCALFPEHDSRFIGQTWKDHTTPGYAANLPKQPVIRISWDEANDFCKQLSKKNQCNITLPTETQWEWAARAGSAGDFWFGDRQADFGPYENLADSTTVDLAVTGVNPKPMRPNDPMREFWDFLPKELNVNDHHLISANVASMKPNPWGLYDMNGNVAEWTRSDYVPYPLKEKAAPMKAEQKVVRGGSWRERPKYSTSSIRKPYYPWQRPFNVGFRVIIEE
;
A
#
# COMPACT_ATOMS: atom_id res chain seq x y z
N MET A 1 -7.68 -39.04 -35.01
CA MET A 1 -7.34 -39.40 -36.40
C MET A 1 -5.86 -39.13 -36.60
N ASN A 2 -5.08 -40.19 -36.88
CA ASN A 2 -3.73 -40.34 -37.47
C ASN A 2 -2.81 -39.11 -37.68
N MET A 3 -1.47 -39.18 -37.67
CA MET A 3 -0.40 -40.13 -37.29
C MET A 3 0.92 -39.49 -37.81
N ARG A 4 2.07 -39.84 -37.20
CA ARG A 4 3.48 -39.73 -37.69
C ARG A 4 4.25 -38.43 -37.31
N TYR A 5 5.48 -38.43 -36.77
CA TYR A 5 6.60 -39.39 -36.79
C TYR A 5 7.39 -39.46 -35.45
N LYS A 6 8.06 -40.61 -35.24
CA LYS A 6 8.88 -41.03 -34.08
C LYS A 6 10.40 -40.86 -34.29
N LEU A 7 11.11 -40.78 -33.16
CA LEU A 7 12.48 -41.21 -32.78
C LEU A 7 13.36 -41.97 -33.81
N TYR A 8 14.69 -41.75 -33.78
CA TYR A 8 15.68 -42.62 -33.09
C TYR A 8 17.16 -42.11 -33.19
N LEU A 9 17.95 -42.45 -32.16
CA LEU A 9 19.41 -42.34 -32.01
C LEU A 9 20.20 -43.18 -33.04
N PHE A 10 21.42 -42.75 -33.46
CA PHE A 10 22.76 -43.25 -33.05
C PHE A 10 23.86 -42.81 -34.05
N SER A 11 24.97 -42.31 -33.48
CA SER A 11 26.37 -42.19 -33.94
C SER A 11 26.78 -42.44 -35.41
N LEU A 12 27.55 -41.51 -35.99
CA LEU A 12 28.87 -41.80 -36.57
C LEU A 12 29.75 -40.55 -36.67
N LEU A 13 31.05 -40.77 -36.40
CA LEU A 13 32.15 -39.81 -36.38
C LEU A 13 32.34 -39.03 -37.69
N LEU A 14 32.71 -37.75 -37.57
CA LEU A 14 33.65 -37.10 -38.50
C LEU A 14 34.41 -35.98 -37.76
N THR A 15 35.72 -36.11 -37.86
CA THR A 15 36.80 -35.27 -37.34
C THR A 15 36.72 -33.81 -37.79
N PHE A 16 36.83 -32.87 -36.84
CA PHE A 16 37.28 -31.50 -37.09
C PHE A 16 38.43 -31.14 -36.14
N PRO A 17 39.40 -30.34 -36.60
CA PRO A 17 40.70 -30.19 -35.95
C PRO A 17 40.59 -29.37 -34.65
N ILE A 18 41.21 -29.94 -33.62
CA ILE A 18 41.46 -29.33 -32.32
C ILE A 18 42.43 -28.16 -32.52
N TRP A 19 41.94 -26.93 -32.51
CA TRP A 19 42.72 -25.73 -32.16
C TRP A 19 41.88 -24.86 -31.21
N GLY A 20 41.58 -25.41 -30.04
CA GLY A 20 41.21 -24.65 -28.86
C GLY A 20 42.22 -25.01 -27.78
N LYS A 21 43.03 -24.05 -27.32
CA LYS A 21 43.86 -24.25 -26.12
C LYS A 21 42.92 -24.68 -25.00
N ALA A 22 43.19 -25.84 -24.39
CA ALA A 22 42.56 -26.21 -23.13
C ALA A 22 42.90 -25.12 -22.12
N THR A 23 41.91 -24.33 -21.69
CA THR A 23 42.08 -23.42 -20.56
C THR A 23 42.33 -24.28 -19.33
N THR A 24 43.54 -24.20 -18.77
CA THR A 24 43.88 -24.89 -17.53
C THR A 24 43.16 -24.21 -16.35
N GLU A 25 43.01 -24.91 -15.23
CA GLU A 25 42.48 -24.33 -13.97
C GLU A 25 43.32 -23.13 -13.49
N ALA A 26 44.60 -23.09 -13.84
CA ALA A 26 45.48 -21.95 -13.60
C ALA A 26 45.15 -20.74 -14.51
N ASP A 27 44.77 -20.97 -15.78
CA ASP A 27 44.37 -19.90 -16.70
C ASP A 27 43.05 -19.26 -16.29
N SER A 28 42.10 -20.04 -15.75
CA SER A 28 40.83 -19.51 -15.23
C SER A 28 41.00 -18.70 -13.95
N LEU A 29 41.84 -19.15 -13.01
CA LEU A 29 42.17 -18.41 -11.79
C LEU A 29 42.86 -17.07 -12.10
N ARG A 30 43.80 -17.06 -13.04
CA ARG A 30 44.48 -15.83 -13.48
C ARG A 30 43.51 -14.84 -14.12
N GLN A 31 42.57 -15.33 -14.93
CA GLN A 31 41.55 -14.46 -15.54
C GLN A 31 40.61 -13.85 -14.49
N ILE A 32 40.23 -14.60 -13.45
CA ILE A 32 39.42 -14.09 -12.32
C ILE A 32 40.17 -12.98 -11.58
N GLN A 33 41.48 -13.15 -11.33
CA GLN A 33 42.31 -12.12 -10.69
C GLN A 33 42.37 -10.83 -11.52
N ILE A 34 42.52 -10.95 -12.84
CA ILE A 34 42.55 -9.79 -13.75
C ILE A 34 41.20 -9.08 -13.78
N ASN A 35 40.10 -9.83 -13.85
CA ASN A 35 38.76 -9.24 -13.82
C ASN A 35 38.52 -8.47 -12.51
N ARG A 36 38.96 -9.02 -11.37
CA ARG A 36 38.88 -8.36 -10.07
C ARG A 36 39.75 -7.11 -9.97
N LEU A 37 40.95 -7.13 -10.55
CA LEU A 37 41.79 -5.94 -10.66
C LEU A 37 41.11 -4.86 -11.50
N GLN A 38 40.56 -5.22 -12.66
CA GLN A 38 39.85 -4.31 -13.53
C GLN A 38 38.66 -3.66 -12.81
N GLU A 39 37.85 -4.46 -12.11
CA GLU A 39 36.72 -3.97 -11.33
C GLU A 39 37.11 -2.92 -10.29
N GLN A 40 38.20 -3.14 -9.54
CA GLN A 40 38.70 -2.15 -8.57
C GLN A 40 39.26 -0.89 -9.24
N VAL A 41 39.91 -1.04 -10.41
CA VAL A 41 40.44 0.07 -11.21
C VAL A 41 39.32 0.92 -11.78
N ASP A 42 38.18 0.33 -12.15
CA ASP A 42 37.00 1.04 -12.65
C ASP A 42 36.44 2.02 -11.60
N TRP A 43 36.69 1.77 -10.31
CA TRP A 43 36.35 2.67 -9.21
C TRP A 43 37.40 3.76 -8.93
N VAL A 44 38.48 3.88 -9.72
CA VAL A 44 39.48 4.94 -9.56
C VAL A 44 39.03 6.20 -10.29
N ASN A 45 38.55 7.18 -9.51
CA ASN A 45 38.10 8.46 -10.03
C ASN A 45 38.94 9.61 -9.42
N PRO A 46 39.93 10.16 -10.15
CA PRO A 46 40.79 11.21 -9.62
C PRO A 46 40.05 12.47 -9.15
N LYS A 47 38.90 12.81 -9.77
CA LYS A 47 38.09 13.96 -9.33
C LYS A 47 37.44 13.71 -7.97
N ALA A 48 36.93 12.49 -7.74
CA ALA A 48 36.38 12.08 -6.45
C ALA A 48 37.47 12.04 -5.36
N ILE A 49 38.65 11.50 -5.69
CA ILE A 49 39.80 11.46 -4.77
C ILE A 49 40.28 12.87 -4.42
N ARG A 50 40.33 13.78 -5.41
CA ARG A 50 40.65 15.20 -5.18
C ARG A 50 39.61 15.87 -4.28
N ALA A 51 38.33 15.66 -4.52
CA ALA A 51 37.26 16.21 -3.68
C ALA A 51 37.35 15.72 -2.22
N TYR A 52 37.68 14.44 -2.02
CA TYR A 52 38.00 13.91 -0.70
C TYR A 52 39.20 14.64 -0.06
N LEU A 53 40.30 14.83 -0.79
CA LEU A 53 41.49 15.53 -0.29
C LEU A 53 41.19 16.99 0.05
N ASP A 54 40.39 17.66 -0.77
CA ASP A 54 39.97 19.04 -0.53
C ASP A 54 39.11 19.14 0.75
N ASP A 55 38.20 18.16 0.98
CA ASP A 55 37.37 18.10 2.18
C ASP A 55 38.18 17.83 3.45
N SER A 56 39.17 16.94 3.36
CA SER A 56 39.97 16.46 4.49
C SER A 56 41.27 17.26 4.69
N LYS A 57 41.60 18.21 3.81
CA LYS A 57 42.86 18.97 3.78
C LYS A 57 43.24 19.55 5.14
N SER A 58 42.29 20.15 5.85
CA SER A 58 42.52 20.75 7.16
C SER A 58 42.86 19.70 8.23
N SER A 59 42.17 18.56 8.21
CA SER A 59 42.38 17.45 9.15
C SER A 59 43.64 16.64 8.87
N LEU A 60 44.10 16.60 7.61
CA LEU A 60 45.31 15.87 7.19
C LEU A 60 46.61 16.62 7.53
N GLY A 61 46.55 17.94 7.75
CA GLY A 61 47.70 18.76 8.10
C GLY A 61 48.89 18.57 7.15
N ASP A 62 50.07 18.31 7.70
CA ASP A 62 51.34 18.17 6.96
C ASP A 62 51.37 16.96 6.00
N GLN A 63 50.44 16.01 6.12
CA GLN A 63 50.34 14.89 5.18
C GLN A 63 49.74 15.33 3.84
N ALA A 64 48.92 16.38 3.82
CA ALA A 64 48.15 16.76 2.64
C ALA A 64 49.02 17.01 1.38
N PRO A 65 50.12 17.79 1.42
CA PRO A 65 50.96 18.01 0.23
C PRO A 65 51.51 16.71 -0.38
N ARG A 66 51.93 15.76 0.46
CA ARG A 66 52.42 14.44 0.03
C ARG A 66 51.32 13.62 -0.64
N LEU A 67 50.08 13.71 -0.14
CA LEU A 67 48.95 12.98 -0.72
C LEU A 67 48.48 13.60 -2.05
N TYR A 68 48.56 14.92 -2.22
CA TYR A 68 48.33 15.56 -3.53
C TYR A 68 49.38 15.13 -4.57
N GLN A 69 50.66 15.00 -4.18
CA GLN A 69 51.70 14.46 -5.08
C GLN A 69 51.39 13.02 -5.51
N LYS A 70 50.88 12.19 -4.60
CA LYS A 70 50.44 10.82 -4.93
C LYS A 70 49.22 10.81 -5.84
N LEU A 71 48.31 11.78 -5.68
CA LEU A 71 47.20 11.94 -6.61
C LEU A 71 47.70 12.30 -8.01
N GLU A 72 48.69 13.19 -8.15
CA GLU A 72 49.32 13.50 -9.43
C GLU A 72 49.97 12.26 -10.07
N GLU A 73 50.66 11.44 -9.27
CA GLU A 73 51.21 10.16 -9.73
C GLU A 73 50.09 9.21 -10.21
N LEU A 74 49.01 9.07 -9.43
CA LEU A 74 47.83 8.28 -9.79
C LEU A 74 47.18 8.78 -11.08
N GLU A 75 47.00 10.09 -11.24
CA GLU A 75 46.45 10.74 -12.43
C GLU A 75 47.31 10.46 -13.68
N SER A 76 48.64 10.36 -13.52
CA SER A 76 49.55 10.03 -14.61
C SER A 76 49.51 8.55 -15.01
N LEU A 77 49.25 7.65 -14.05
CA LEU A 77 49.26 6.20 -14.23
C LEU A 77 47.93 5.67 -14.80
N LEU A 78 46.80 6.25 -14.38
CA LEU A 78 45.46 5.79 -14.70
C LEU A 78 45.19 5.62 -16.21
N PRO A 79 45.54 6.56 -17.12
CA PRO A 79 45.28 6.41 -18.55
C PRO A 79 45.96 5.17 -19.15
N ARG A 80 47.18 4.84 -18.69
CA ARG A 80 47.92 3.67 -19.15
C ARG A 80 47.27 2.38 -18.66
N VAL A 81 46.96 2.29 -17.37
CA VAL A 81 46.29 1.11 -16.80
C VAL A 81 44.95 0.85 -17.51
N ASN A 82 44.13 1.88 -17.71
CA ASN A 82 42.85 1.75 -18.43
C ASN A 82 43.01 1.32 -19.90
N GLN A 83 44.11 1.71 -20.56
CA GLN A 83 44.36 1.33 -21.95
C GLN A 83 44.75 -0.14 -22.10
N TYR A 84 45.52 -0.68 -21.14
CA TYR A 84 46.20 -1.96 -21.28
C TYR A 84 45.61 -3.10 -20.43
N LEU A 85 45.02 -2.85 -19.27
CA LEU A 85 44.60 -3.91 -18.34
C LEU A 85 43.61 -4.92 -18.95
N ALA A 86 42.70 -4.45 -19.81
CA ALA A 86 41.74 -5.31 -20.51
C ALA A 86 42.31 -6.06 -21.73
N LYS A 87 43.52 -5.72 -22.20
CA LYS A 87 44.10 -6.20 -23.47
C LYS A 87 45.46 -6.88 -23.32
N ASP A 88 46.20 -6.52 -22.28
CA ASP A 88 47.55 -6.99 -21.98
C ASP A 88 47.60 -7.55 -20.56
N THR A 89 47.85 -8.86 -20.46
CA THR A 89 47.93 -9.60 -19.20
C THR A 89 49.37 -9.75 -18.70
N SER A 90 50.29 -8.92 -19.21
CA SER A 90 51.68 -8.88 -18.76
C SER A 90 51.79 -8.55 -17.27
N LEU A 91 52.82 -9.10 -16.63
CA LEU A 91 53.16 -8.79 -15.22
C LEU A 91 53.36 -7.28 -15.01
N GLN A 92 53.83 -6.56 -16.02
CA GLN A 92 54.00 -5.10 -15.94
C GLN A 92 52.65 -4.39 -15.77
N THR A 93 51.68 -4.69 -16.63
CA THR A 93 50.34 -4.07 -16.58
C THR A 93 49.60 -4.41 -15.28
N ILE A 94 49.76 -5.63 -14.77
CA ILE A 94 49.23 -6.04 -13.46
C ILE A 94 49.88 -5.23 -12.32
N ASN A 95 51.21 -5.13 -12.30
CA ASN A 95 51.93 -4.36 -11.27
C ASN A 95 51.57 -2.86 -11.31
N GLU A 96 51.37 -2.30 -12.51
CA GLU A 96 50.91 -0.91 -12.67
C GLU A 96 49.49 -0.71 -12.12
N ALA A 97 48.58 -1.66 -12.35
CA ALA A 97 47.23 -1.63 -11.78
C ALA A 97 47.26 -1.76 -10.25
N GLU A 98 48.04 -2.69 -9.70
CA GLU A 98 48.22 -2.86 -8.25
C GLU A 98 48.81 -1.60 -7.61
N LYS A 99 49.80 -0.98 -8.26
CA LYS A 99 50.37 0.30 -7.81
C LYS A 99 49.33 1.42 -7.81
N LEU A 100 48.50 1.51 -8.85
CA LEU A 100 47.42 2.48 -8.95
C LEU A 100 46.42 2.33 -7.78
N LEU A 101 46.02 1.09 -7.49
CA LEU A 101 45.11 0.77 -6.39
C LEU A 101 45.76 1.04 -5.02
N ALA A 102 47.04 0.74 -4.87
CA ALA A 102 47.80 1.06 -3.66
C ALA A 102 47.88 2.57 -3.41
N LEU A 103 48.12 3.39 -4.45
CA LEU A 103 48.10 4.85 -4.36
C LEU A 103 46.71 5.35 -3.93
N LYS A 104 45.63 4.86 -4.56
CA LYS A 104 44.26 5.21 -4.16
C LYS A 104 44.01 4.85 -2.70
N ARG A 105 44.34 3.62 -2.31
CA ARG A 105 44.17 3.13 -0.94
C ARG A 105 44.93 4.00 0.05
N GLU A 106 46.18 4.34 -0.24
CA GLU A 106 47.00 5.16 0.65
C GLU A 106 46.43 6.58 0.81
N ILE A 107 45.95 7.18 -0.27
CA ILE A 107 45.31 8.51 -0.23
C ILE A 107 44.02 8.46 0.59
N ILE A 108 43.11 7.53 0.28
CA ILE A 108 41.78 7.48 0.88
C ILE A 108 41.83 7.00 2.36
N LEU A 109 42.68 6.03 2.69
CA LEU A 109 42.81 5.53 4.07
C LEU A 109 43.65 6.43 4.98
N ALA A 110 44.28 7.48 4.44
CA ALA A 110 44.86 8.56 5.25
C ALA A 110 43.78 9.38 5.99
N ASN A 111 42.49 9.13 5.72
CA ASN A 111 41.38 9.80 6.38
C ASN A 111 41.54 9.70 7.92
N PRO A 112 41.60 10.82 8.66
CA PRO A 112 41.74 10.80 10.11
C PRO A 112 40.57 10.13 10.84
N LEU A 113 39.39 10.03 10.21
CA LEU A 113 38.26 9.29 10.78
C LEU A 113 38.44 7.77 10.74
N LEU A 114 39.39 7.30 9.93
CA LEU A 114 39.89 5.93 9.91
C LEU A 114 41.15 5.75 10.75
N ASP A 115 41.53 6.76 11.54
CA ASP A 115 42.51 6.61 12.62
C ASP A 115 41.87 5.89 13.80
N ILE A 116 41.39 4.67 13.51
CA ILE A 116 40.80 3.74 14.45
C ILE A 116 41.76 2.57 14.53
N ASP A 117 42.23 2.26 15.74
CA ASP A 117 43.20 1.18 15.93
C ASP A 117 42.62 -0.19 15.51
N ASN A 118 41.29 -0.30 15.59
CA ASN A 118 40.59 -1.57 15.71
C ASN A 118 39.18 -1.51 15.05
N LEU A 119 38.85 -2.52 14.24
CA LEU A 119 37.53 -2.75 13.66
C LEU A 119 36.97 -4.10 14.15
N LEU A 120 35.70 -4.14 14.55
CA LEU A 120 34.96 -5.37 14.75
C LEU A 120 34.24 -5.75 13.45
N ILE A 121 34.25 -7.04 13.12
CA ILE A 121 33.52 -7.60 11.98
C ILE A 121 32.88 -8.94 12.38
N ALA A 122 31.86 -9.35 11.62
CA ALA A 122 31.48 -10.75 11.52
C ALA A 122 32.14 -11.36 10.29
N ARG A 123 32.81 -12.50 10.46
CA ARG A 123 33.42 -13.29 9.39
C ARG A 123 32.66 -14.60 9.23
N TYR A 124 32.36 -14.96 7.99
CA TYR A 124 31.76 -16.23 7.62
C TYR A 124 32.72 -17.03 6.73
N HIS A 125 33.03 -18.25 7.12
CA HIS A 125 33.84 -19.19 6.33
C HIS A 125 32.94 -19.94 5.35
N LEU A 126 33.08 -19.64 4.07
CA LEU A 126 32.19 -20.09 2.99
C LEU A 126 32.85 -21.05 2.00
N GLY A 127 34.19 -21.12 2.00
CA GLY A 127 34.98 -21.90 1.04
C GLY A 127 34.65 -21.50 -0.40
N ASP A 128 34.51 -22.49 -1.28
CA ASP A 128 34.26 -22.30 -2.71
C ASP A 128 32.94 -21.55 -3.03
N LYS A 129 32.06 -21.36 -2.04
CA LYS A 129 30.79 -20.64 -2.19
C LYS A 129 30.92 -19.13 -1.99
N ALA A 130 32.05 -18.63 -1.48
CA ALA A 130 32.20 -17.23 -1.07
C ALA A 130 31.81 -16.23 -2.17
N ARG A 131 32.25 -16.48 -3.41
CA ARG A 131 31.98 -15.61 -4.57
C ARG A 131 30.52 -15.56 -5.02
N LYS A 132 29.74 -16.58 -4.68
CA LYS A 132 28.30 -16.68 -4.99
C LYS A 132 27.41 -16.34 -3.79
N ALA A 133 28.00 -16.07 -2.64
CA ALA A 133 27.26 -15.81 -1.42
C ALA A 133 26.56 -14.45 -1.48
N MET A 134 25.33 -14.40 -0.97
CA MET A 134 24.56 -13.19 -0.73
C MET A 134 24.21 -13.12 0.76
N GLY A 135 23.48 -12.07 1.17
CA GLY A 135 23.13 -11.80 2.58
C GLY A 135 22.74 -13.02 3.42
N PRO A 136 21.86 -13.93 2.95
CA PRO A 136 21.42 -15.07 3.76
C PRO A 136 22.54 -16.04 4.20
N SER A 137 23.62 -16.13 3.42
CA SER A 137 24.82 -16.90 3.78
C SER A 137 25.65 -16.23 4.88
N LEU A 138 25.42 -14.93 5.11
CA LEU A 138 26.09 -14.06 6.09
C LEU A 138 25.16 -13.71 7.27
N GLY A 139 24.22 -14.60 7.59
CA GLY A 139 23.35 -14.48 8.77
C GLY A 139 22.16 -13.51 8.63
N THR A 140 21.91 -12.91 7.46
CA THR A 140 20.70 -12.09 7.26
C THR A 140 19.47 -12.95 6.96
N SER A 141 18.27 -12.37 6.98
CA SER A 141 17.03 -13.06 6.57
C SER A 141 17.10 -13.60 5.14
N THR A 142 16.48 -14.77 4.92
CA THR A 142 16.42 -15.42 3.59
C THR A 142 15.59 -14.66 2.56
N ALA A 143 14.65 -13.83 3.01
CA ALA A 143 13.82 -12.96 2.18
C ALA A 143 13.60 -11.60 2.88
N ASN A 144 13.16 -10.59 2.13
CA ASN A 144 12.90 -9.24 2.66
C ASN A 144 11.58 -9.14 3.45
N TYR A 145 10.75 -10.17 3.42
CA TYR A 145 9.56 -10.30 4.27
C TYR A 145 9.80 -11.15 5.52
N ASN A 146 10.91 -11.89 5.62
CA ASN A 146 11.16 -12.80 6.74
C ASN A 146 11.79 -12.12 7.95
N SER A 147 11.33 -12.51 9.14
CA SER A 147 12.08 -12.32 10.39
C SER A 147 13.20 -13.36 10.55
N LEU A 148 14.10 -13.14 11.51
CA LEU A 148 15.15 -14.12 11.82
C LEU A 148 14.56 -15.40 12.42
N PHE A 149 13.39 -15.36 13.05
CA PHE A 149 12.73 -16.54 13.63
C PHE A 149 12.46 -17.64 12.57
N SER A 150 12.31 -17.23 11.31
CA SER A 150 12.04 -18.10 10.16
C SER A 150 13.30 -18.50 9.38
N ASN A 151 14.48 -18.05 9.82
CA ASN A 151 15.74 -18.39 9.18
C ASN A 151 16.19 -19.84 9.44
N ARG A 152 17.14 -20.29 8.61
CA ARG A 152 17.83 -21.55 8.84
C ARG A 152 18.57 -21.50 10.18
N ARG A 153 18.41 -22.55 10.99
CA ARG A 153 18.99 -22.64 12.34
C ARG A 153 20.37 -23.35 12.40
N LYS A 154 20.98 -23.66 11.25
CA LYS A 154 22.25 -24.41 11.15
C LYS A 154 23.01 -24.12 9.86
N GLY A 155 24.26 -24.57 9.75
CA GLY A 155 25.08 -24.48 8.55
C GLY A 155 25.81 -23.15 8.37
N TYR A 156 26.11 -22.45 9.46
CA TYR A 156 26.91 -21.23 9.47
C TYR A 156 28.23 -21.49 10.20
N ASP A 157 29.37 -21.23 9.56
CA ASP A 157 30.68 -21.15 10.22
C ASP A 157 31.02 -19.66 10.35
N ALA A 158 30.67 -19.08 11.50
CA ALA A 158 30.74 -17.66 11.75
C ALA A 158 31.61 -17.36 12.97
N GLU A 159 32.28 -16.21 12.96
CA GLU A 159 33.06 -15.71 14.08
C GLU A 159 33.01 -14.18 14.16
N ILE A 160 33.13 -13.64 15.37
CA ILE A 160 33.36 -12.22 15.59
C ILE A 160 34.87 -12.02 15.63
N CYS A 161 35.36 -11.14 14.76
CA CYS A 161 36.79 -10.87 14.62
C CYS A 161 37.10 -9.40 14.88
N HIS A 162 38.26 -9.21 15.45
CA HIS A 162 38.91 -7.94 15.64
C HIS A 162 40.00 -7.79 14.58
N LEU A 163 39.92 -6.71 13.80
CA LEU A 163 40.91 -6.33 12.78
C LEU A 163 41.69 -5.10 13.23
N SER A 164 43.00 -5.11 13.04
CA SER A 164 43.88 -3.97 13.32
C SER A 164 44.84 -3.69 12.15
N ASN A 165 45.59 -2.58 12.24
CA ASN A 165 46.55 -2.15 11.22
C ASN A 165 45.91 -1.93 9.83
N LEU A 166 44.74 -1.27 9.78
CA LEU A 166 43.91 -1.09 8.57
C LEU A 166 44.65 -0.41 7.40
N ARG A 167 45.67 0.41 7.70
CA ARG A 167 46.49 1.14 6.71
C ARG A 167 47.68 0.32 6.17
N GLY A 168 48.02 -0.79 6.82
CA GLY A 168 49.12 -1.69 6.44
C GLY A 168 48.63 -3.11 6.18
N GLU A 169 49.42 -4.10 6.58
CA GLU A 169 49.02 -5.50 6.58
C GLU A 169 48.05 -5.76 7.74
N ILE A 170 46.79 -6.07 7.41
CA ILE A 170 45.72 -6.22 8.38
C ILE A 170 45.96 -7.45 9.24
N GLN A 171 45.93 -7.26 10.56
CA GLN A 171 45.99 -8.35 11.53
C GLN A 171 44.58 -8.71 11.96
N SER A 172 44.33 -10.00 12.19
CA SER A 172 43.03 -10.51 12.62
C SER A 172 43.16 -11.32 13.91
N LYS A 173 42.30 -11.06 14.88
CA LYS A 173 42.15 -11.84 16.11
C LYS A 173 40.70 -12.28 16.27
N ILE A 174 40.47 -13.57 16.53
CA ILE A 174 39.14 -14.08 16.83
C ILE A 174 38.75 -13.63 18.24
N LEU A 175 37.60 -12.96 18.35
CA LEU A 175 37.00 -12.53 19.62
C LEU A 175 36.06 -13.61 20.15
N TYR A 176 35.21 -14.14 19.28
CA TYR A 176 34.23 -15.16 19.64
C TYR A 176 33.95 -16.08 18.44
N LYS A 177 33.90 -17.39 18.70
CA LYS A 177 33.49 -18.41 17.75
C LYS A 177 32.52 -19.38 18.44
N PRO A 178 31.27 -19.50 17.95
CA PRO A 178 30.35 -20.51 18.45
C PRO A 178 30.91 -21.92 18.28
N THR A 179 30.61 -22.82 19.21
CA THR A 179 30.99 -24.24 19.11
C THR A 179 30.10 -25.00 18.11
N ALA A 180 28.88 -24.50 17.88
CA ALA A 180 27.92 -25.05 16.92
C ALA A 180 27.93 -24.25 15.60
N ASP A 181 27.40 -24.85 14.54
CA ASP A 181 27.28 -24.24 13.20
C ASP A 181 26.11 -23.23 13.11
N VAL A 182 26.15 -22.18 13.92
CA VAL A 182 25.08 -21.20 14.13
C VAL A 182 25.46 -19.80 13.61
N PRO A 183 24.48 -18.98 13.17
CA PRO A 183 24.78 -17.64 12.68
C PRO A 183 25.13 -16.68 13.84
N ILE A 184 25.85 -15.60 13.50
CA ILE A 184 26.06 -14.44 14.37
C ILE A 184 25.49 -13.20 13.66
N SER A 185 24.39 -12.65 14.15
CA SER A 185 23.69 -11.55 13.48
C SER A 185 23.55 -10.33 14.38
N ASP A 186 23.34 -9.17 13.78
CA ASP A 186 22.96 -7.91 14.43
C ASP A 186 23.86 -7.48 15.59
N ILE A 187 25.17 -7.45 15.33
CA ILE A 187 26.16 -6.97 16.28
C ILE A 187 25.94 -5.49 16.59
N GLN A 188 25.83 -5.14 17.89
CA GLN A 188 25.79 -3.76 18.37
C GLN A 188 26.86 -3.52 19.43
N LEU A 189 27.76 -2.57 19.18
CA LEU A 189 28.75 -2.14 20.16
C LEU A 189 28.13 -1.16 21.16
N HIS A 190 28.42 -1.31 22.45
CA HIS A 190 28.03 -0.33 23.47
C HIS A 190 28.78 0.99 23.26
N TRP A 191 28.19 2.13 23.64
CA TRP A 191 28.82 3.44 23.45
C TRP A 191 30.18 3.58 24.13
N ASP A 192 30.41 2.87 25.24
CA ASP A 192 31.71 2.82 25.92
C ASP A 192 32.79 1.99 25.19
N ALA A 193 32.40 1.24 24.16
CA ALA A 193 33.27 0.37 23.35
C ALA A 193 34.01 -0.74 24.13
N ASP A 194 33.46 -1.15 25.26
CA ASP A 194 33.98 -2.21 26.14
C ASP A 194 33.24 -3.55 26.00
N ARG A 195 32.03 -3.53 25.44
CA ARG A 195 31.18 -4.71 25.25
C ARG A 195 30.24 -4.57 24.06
N LEU A 196 29.72 -5.69 23.57
CA LEU A 196 28.83 -5.75 22.40
C LEU A 196 27.71 -6.78 22.59
N LEU A 197 26.54 -6.50 22.02
CA LEU A 197 25.44 -7.44 21.84
C LEU A 197 25.52 -8.12 20.49
N PHE A 198 25.02 -9.35 20.39
CA PHE A 198 24.77 -10.03 19.13
C PHE A 198 23.66 -11.08 19.29
N SER A 199 23.01 -11.40 18.17
CA SER A 199 22.02 -12.47 18.09
C SER A 199 22.69 -13.77 17.65
N SER A 200 22.42 -14.86 18.36
CA SER A 200 22.83 -16.21 17.94
C SER A 200 21.86 -17.25 18.48
N LEU A 201 22.15 -18.52 18.24
CA LEU A 201 21.30 -19.63 18.65
C LEU A 201 21.90 -20.32 19.88
N ASP A 202 21.05 -20.68 20.83
CA ASP A 202 21.44 -21.53 21.96
C ASP A 202 21.62 -23.01 21.56
N GLU A 203 21.90 -23.86 22.54
CA GLU A 203 22.07 -25.31 22.36
C GLU A 203 20.81 -26.02 21.82
N ASN A 204 19.63 -25.46 22.09
CA ASN A 204 18.35 -25.92 21.58
C ASN A 204 17.97 -25.27 20.25
N ARG A 205 18.92 -24.54 19.64
CA ARG A 205 18.76 -23.81 18.38
C ARG A 205 17.68 -22.73 18.44
N LYS A 206 17.44 -22.12 19.60
CA LYS A 206 16.54 -20.96 19.76
C LYS A 206 17.32 -19.66 19.73
N TRP A 207 16.76 -18.63 19.11
CA TRP A 207 17.36 -17.31 19.06
C TRP A 207 17.45 -16.69 20.44
N GLN A 208 18.66 -16.26 20.79
CA GLN A 208 18.98 -15.56 22.01
C GLN A 208 19.85 -14.33 21.71
N ILE A 209 19.87 -13.41 22.68
CA ILE A 209 20.80 -12.27 22.69
C ILE A 209 21.94 -12.57 23.65
N TYR A 210 23.16 -12.44 23.17
CA TYR A 210 24.39 -12.59 23.95
C TYR A 210 25.10 -11.25 24.10
N GLU A 211 25.77 -11.06 25.24
CA GLU A 211 26.69 -9.96 25.49
C GLU A 211 28.09 -10.53 25.76
N ILE A 212 29.11 -9.88 25.21
CA ILE A 212 30.52 -10.23 25.42
C ILE A 212 31.36 -8.95 25.51
N ASN A 213 32.43 -8.98 26.30
CA ASN A 213 33.41 -7.91 26.35
C ASN A 213 34.24 -7.88 25.05
N THR A 214 34.74 -6.69 24.68
CA THR A 214 35.54 -6.50 23.47
C THR A 214 36.94 -7.10 23.55
N ASP A 215 37.33 -7.64 24.71
CA ASP A 215 38.55 -8.44 24.90
C ASP A 215 38.33 -9.95 24.71
N GLY A 216 37.07 -10.40 24.60
CA GLY A 216 36.65 -11.79 24.40
C GLY A 216 36.19 -12.49 25.68
N SER A 217 36.23 -11.81 26.82
CA SER A 217 35.76 -12.32 28.11
C SER A 217 34.27 -12.04 28.35
N GLY A 218 33.71 -12.63 29.41
CA GLY A 218 32.39 -12.23 29.91
C GLY A 218 31.20 -12.62 29.02
N LEU A 219 31.34 -13.61 28.13
CA LEU A 219 30.23 -14.12 27.32
C LEU A 219 29.10 -14.65 28.21
N HIS A 220 27.90 -14.08 28.05
CA HIS A 220 26.70 -14.57 28.72
C HIS A 220 25.45 -14.23 27.89
N GLN A 221 24.35 -14.93 28.16
CA GLN A 221 23.05 -14.57 27.61
C GLN A 221 22.52 -13.31 28.30
N LYS A 222 22.23 -12.26 27.53
CA LYS A 222 21.84 -10.94 28.06
C LYS A 222 20.39 -10.90 28.52
N ILE A 223 19.49 -11.51 27.74
CA ILE A 223 18.06 -11.58 28.02
C ILE A 223 17.74 -12.96 28.56
N THR A 224 17.30 -13.04 29.81
CA THR A 224 16.92 -14.31 30.46
C THR A 224 15.50 -14.21 30.97
N VAL A 225 14.63 -15.11 30.53
CA VAL A 225 13.19 -15.08 30.82
C VAL A 225 12.72 -16.47 31.24
N ASP A 226 11.62 -16.52 31.99
CA ASP A 226 11.02 -17.79 32.42
C ASP A 226 10.18 -18.46 31.32
N GLU A 227 9.91 -17.75 30.22
CA GLU A 227 9.11 -18.26 29.10
C GLU A 227 9.94 -19.20 28.20
N PRO A 228 9.60 -20.49 28.12
CA PRO A 228 10.43 -21.46 27.41
C PRO A 228 10.33 -21.34 25.88
N ASP A 229 9.29 -20.71 25.37
CA ASP A 229 8.90 -20.59 23.96
C ASP A 229 9.26 -19.23 23.33
N LEU A 230 9.62 -18.24 24.16
CA LEU A 230 10.03 -16.94 23.65
C LEU A 230 11.47 -16.97 23.15
N GLU A 231 11.66 -16.39 21.97
CA GLU A 231 12.95 -16.24 21.31
C GLU A 231 13.26 -14.74 21.15
N PHE A 232 14.55 -14.38 21.13
CA PHE A 232 15.00 -12.99 21.06
C PHE A 232 16.08 -12.82 20.01
N CYS A 233 15.92 -11.83 19.13
CA CYS A 233 16.92 -11.44 18.14
C CYS A 233 16.91 -9.92 17.90
N ASP A 234 17.90 -9.41 17.17
CA ASP A 234 17.99 -8.02 16.70
C ASP A 234 17.85 -7.00 17.85
N ALA A 235 18.85 -6.98 18.74
CA ALA A 235 18.85 -6.19 19.95
C ALA A 235 19.74 -4.96 19.88
N ASN A 236 19.42 -3.95 20.69
CA ASN A 236 20.23 -2.76 20.88
C ASN A 236 20.23 -2.31 22.35
N TYR A 237 21.28 -1.62 22.75
CA TYR A 237 21.35 -0.99 24.06
C TYR A 237 20.38 0.20 24.13
N LEU A 238 19.85 0.47 25.32
CA LEU A 238 19.16 1.70 25.65
C LEU A 238 20.04 2.54 26.59
N PRO A 239 19.99 3.89 26.51
CA PRO A 239 20.82 4.77 27.34
C PRO A 239 20.62 4.62 28.85
N ASP A 240 19.49 4.04 29.29
CA ASP A 240 19.17 3.81 30.70
C ASP A 240 19.63 2.44 31.22
N GLY A 241 20.45 1.71 30.45
CA GLY A 241 20.98 0.39 30.81
C GLY A 241 20.09 -0.79 30.39
N LYS A 242 18.87 -0.52 29.91
CA LYS A 242 17.98 -1.54 29.34
C LYS A 242 18.44 -1.99 27.96
N VAL A 243 17.75 -3.00 27.43
CA VAL A 243 17.93 -3.52 26.07
C VAL A 243 16.59 -3.45 25.35
N VAL A 244 16.59 -3.05 24.08
CA VAL A 244 15.48 -3.27 23.15
C VAL A 244 15.81 -4.47 22.28
N ALA A 245 14.83 -5.35 22.00
CA ALA A 245 15.03 -6.50 21.13
C ALA A 245 13.74 -6.85 20.38
N THR A 246 13.84 -7.65 19.33
CA THR A 246 12.67 -8.29 18.72
C THR A 246 12.37 -9.64 19.40
N CYS A 247 11.08 -9.99 19.50
CA CYS A 247 10.57 -11.19 20.14
C CYS A 247 9.30 -11.69 19.46
N ASN A 248 9.05 -13.00 19.50
CA ASN A 248 7.83 -13.66 19.03
C ASN A 248 6.65 -13.57 20.02
N ILE A 249 6.72 -12.70 21.04
CA ILE A 249 5.76 -12.56 22.14
C ILE A 249 4.29 -12.35 21.71
N GLY A 250 4.06 -11.81 20.51
CA GLY A 250 2.72 -11.60 19.97
C GLY A 250 2.01 -12.88 19.53
N TYR A 251 2.74 -13.98 19.31
CA TYR A 251 2.19 -15.21 18.73
C TYR A 251 1.47 -14.96 17.39
N ASN A 252 1.96 -14.00 16.62
CA ASN A 252 1.42 -13.61 15.32
C ASN A 252 2.20 -14.29 14.19
N GLY A 253 1.49 -14.71 13.16
CA GLY A 253 2.06 -15.17 11.90
C GLY A 253 1.69 -14.22 10.76
N VAL A 254 2.60 -14.02 9.81
CA VAL A 254 2.35 -13.14 8.65
C VAL A 254 1.24 -13.71 7.77
N PRO A 255 0.14 -12.97 7.50
CA PRO A 255 -1.03 -13.52 6.82
C PRO A 255 -0.77 -13.95 5.38
N CYS A 256 0.02 -13.19 4.59
CA CYS A 256 0.20 -13.43 3.15
C CYS A 256 0.95 -14.73 2.80
N VAL A 257 1.57 -15.35 3.80
CA VAL A 257 2.29 -16.64 3.72
C VAL A 257 1.70 -17.68 4.68
N HIS A 258 0.40 -17.62 5.00
CA HIS A 258 -0.27 -18.62 5.84
C HIS A 258 0.37 -18.80 7.23
N GLY A 259 0.82 -17.69 7.83
CA GLY A 259 1.47 -17.66 9.13
C GLY A 259 2.86 -18.33 9.16
N ASP A 260 3.46 -18.64 8.00
CA ASP A 260 4.76 -19.31 7.90
C ASP A 260 5.92 -18.44 8.43
N ASP A 261 5.83 -17.12 8.29
CA ASP A 261 6.78 -16.20 8.91
C ASP A 261 6.28 -15.74 10.28
N VAL A 262 7.12 -15.90 11.30
CA VAL A 262 6.81 -15.45 12.67
C VAL A 262 7.05 -13.95 12.78
N VAL A 263 6.07 -13.25 13.34
CA VAL A 263 6.10 -11.79 13.43
C VAL A 263 6.98 -11.33 14.58
N ALA A 264 7.93 -10.46 14.26
CA ALA A 264 8.82 -9.82 15.22
C ALA A 264 8.16 -8.60 15.86
N ASN A 265 7.97 -8.62 17.18
CA ASN A 265 7.55 -7.46 17.96
C ASN A 265 8.69 -6.93 18.83
N LEU A 266 8.77 -5.61 19.01
CA LEU A 266 9.77 -4.99 19.86
C LEU A 266 9.36 -5.11 21.33
N ILE A 267 10.35 -5.42 22.15
CA ILE A 267 10.27 -5.43 23.61
C ILE A 267 11.39 -4.57 24.20
N SER A 268 11.16 -4.04 25.39
CA SER A 268 12.21 -3.53 26.29
C SER A 268 12.43 -4.56 27.40
N TYR A 269 13.69 -4.84 27.70
CA TYR A 269 14.11 -5.73 28.78
C TYR A 269 15.04 -4.98 29.72
N ASP A 270 14.77 -5.09 31.01
CA ASP A 270 15.61 -4.58 32.08
C ASP A 270 16.47 -5.72 32.65
N PRO A 271 17.81 -5.72 32.44
CA PRO A 271 18.69 -6.76 32.94
C PRO A 271 18.76 -6.85 34.47
N GLU A 272 18.52 -5.75 35.19
CA GLU A 272 18.59 -5.73 36.65
C GLU A 272 17.36 -6.39 37.27
N THR A 273 16.17 -6.06 36.75
CA THR A 273 14.90 -6.55 37.28
C THR A 273 14.35 -7.77 36.55
N LYS A 274 14.93 -8.12 35.40
CA LYS A 274 14.44 -9.13 34.44
C LYS A 274 13.03 -8.84 33.89
N ASN A 275 12.54 -7.62 34.05
CA ASN A 275 11.23 -7.23 33.56
C ASN A 275 11.25 -7.05 32.03
N ILE A 276 10.22 -7.55 31.37
CA ILE A 276 9.96 -7.33 29.95
C ILE A 276 8.75 -6.42 29.82
N ARG A 277 8.80 -5.52 28.83
CA ARG A 277 7.64 -4.79 28.36
C ARG A 277 7.54 -4.85 26.85
N ARG A 278 6.35 -5.15 26.33
CA ARG A 278 6.06 -5.09 24.90
C ARG A 278 5.90 -3.64 24.43
N LEU A 279 6.53 -3.30 23.31
CA LEU A 279 6.54 -1.96 22.72
C LEU A 279 5.73 -1.89 21.41
N THR A 280 5.69 -2.99 20.65
CA THR A 280 4.90 -3.06 19.40
C THR A 280 3.91 -4.22 19.39
N PHE A 281 2.81 -4.01 18.68
CA PHE A 281 1.61 -4.86 18.70
C PHE A 281 1.12 -5.15 17.28
N ASP A 282 2.05 -5.23 16.33
CA ASP A 282 1.77 -5.26 14.90
C ASP A 282 1.41 -6.66 14.39
N GLN A 283 0.70 -6.71 13.25
CA GLN A 283 0.50 -7.93 12.46
C GLN A 283 1.78 -8.39 11.75
N ASP A 284 2.67 -7.45 11.45
CA ASP A 284 3.78 -7.63 10.54
C ASP A 284 5.12 -7.33 11.22
N GLY A 285 6.21 -7.78 10.61
CA GLY A 285 7.53 -7.77 11.23
C GLY A 285 8.10 -6.37 11.48
N ASN A 286 8.78 -6.24 12.63
CA ASN A 286 9.65 -5.12 12.98
C ASN A 286 11.12 -5.55 12.96
N TRP A 287 12.02 -4.68 12.51
CA TRP A 287 13.46 -4.98 12.40
C TRP A 287 14.34 -3.76 12.70
N ALA A 288 15.60 -4.04 12.96
CA ALA A 288 16.73 -3.13 13.12
C ALA A 288 16.45 -1.96 14.10
N PRO A 289 16.06 -2.22 15.37
CA PRO A 289 15.93 -1.15 16.34
C PRO A 289 17.29 -0.50 16.62
N ILE A 290 17.35 0.83 16.50
CA ILE A 290 18.54 1.63 16.80
C ILE A 290 18.19 2.92 17.53
N VAL A 291 19.03 3.32 18.48
CA VAL A 291 18.88 4.59 19.19
C VAL A 291 19.44 5.72 18.32
N ILE A 292 18.64 6.76 18.07
CA ILE A 292 19.04 7.97 17.34
C ILE A 292 19.57 9.05 18.30
N PRO A 293 20.27 10.10 17.82
CA PRO A 293 21.01 11.04 18.68
C PRO A 293 20.17 11.75 19.75
N ASN A 294 18.85 11.86 19.57
CA ASN A 294 17.95 12.45 20.54
C ASN A 294 17.40 11.47 21.60
N GLY A 295 17.88 10.22 21.63
CA GLY A 295 17.48 9.19 22.58
C GLY A 295 16.26 8.36 22.17
N ARG A 296 15.60 8.67 21.05
CA ARG A 296 14.49 7.87 20.50
C ARG A 296 14.99 6.60 19.83
N LEU A 297 14.07 5.66 19.60
CA LEU A 297 14.29 4.48 18.77
C LEU A 297 13.85 4.76 17.33
N MET A 298 14.62 4.27 16.37
CA MET A 298 14.29 4.16 14.95
C MET A 298 14.34 2.68 14.55
N TYR A 299 13.41 2.23 13.72
CA TYR A 299 13.31 0.83 13.30
C TYR A 299 12.54 0.69 11.98
N THR A 300 12.63 -0.47 11.31
CA THR A 300 11.83 -0.80 10.12
C THR A 300 10.56 -1.53 10.55
N ARG A 301 9.42 -1.16 9.98
CA ARG A 301 8.15 -1.90 10.12
C ARG A 301 7.61 -2.25 8.74
N TRP A 302 7.15 -3.49 8.57
CA TRP A 302 6.29 -3.84 7.43
C TRP A 302 4.84 -3.46 7.78
N GLU A 303 4.12 -2.79 6.89
CA GLU A 303 2.74 -2.36 7.14
C GLU A 303 1.88 -2.55 5.89
N TYR A 304 0.87 -3.44 5.92
CA TYR A 304 -0.04 -3.58 4.78
C TYR A 304 -1.52 -3.85 5.10
N THR A 305 -1.99 -3.40 6.26
CA THR A 305 -3.43 -3.40 6.56
C THR A 305 -4.21 -2.55 5.56
N ASP A 306 -5.04 -3.21 4.75
CA ASP A 306 -5.79 -2.61 3.63
C ASP A 306 -4.90 -1.79 2.66
N LEU A 307 -3.63 -2.20 2.48
CA LEU A 307 -2.66 -1.63 1.55
C LEU A 307 -1.93 -2.73 0.78
N THR A 308 -1.28 -2.36 -0.33
CA THR A 308 -0.40 -3.29 -1.03
C THR A 308 0.80 -3.74 -0.18
N HIS A 309 1.07 -5.05 -0.20
CA HIS A 309 2.02 -5.66 0.74
C HIS A 309 3.49 -5.67 0.27
N TYR A 310 3.74 -5.43 -1.02
CA TYR A 310 5.10 -5.48 -1.57
C TYR A 310 5.91 -4.21 -1.29
N PHE A 311 5.26 -3.06 -1.09
CA PHE A 311 5.93 -1.76 -1.16
C PHE A 311 6.11 -1.03 0.18
N SER A 312 5.78 -1.67 1.30
CA SER A 312 5.63 -0.97 2.59
C SER A 312 6.55 -1.51 3.68
N ARG A 313 7.88 -1.40 3.56
CA ARG A 313 8.79 -1.52 4.74
C ARG A 313 9.36 -0.16 5.10
N ILE A 314 8.57 0.55 5.89
CA ILE A 314 8.76 1.95 6.24
C ILE A 314 9.64 2.09 7.47
N VAL A 315 10.23 3.27 7.63
CA VAL A 315 11.03 3.61 8.81
C VAL A 315 10.11 4.25 9.83
N MET A 316 10.12 3.73 11.05
CA MET A 316 9.34 4.17 12.20
C MET A 316 10.26 4.78 13.26
N HIS A 317 9.69 5.56 14.18
CA HIS A 317 10.38 5.98 15.39
C HIS A 317 9.44 6.09 16.59
N MET A 318 9.98 5.93 17.80
CA MET A 318 9.24 6.02 19.07
C MET A 318 10.18 6.44 20.22
N ASN A 319 9.63 6.82 21.37
CA ASN A 319 10.43 6.88 22.60
C ASN A 319 10.75 5.44 23.08
N PRO A 320 11.82 5.21 23.87
CA PRO A 320 12.18 3.88 24.37
C PRO A 320 11.10 3.17 25.21
N ASP A 321 10.11 3.92 25.70
CA ASP A 321 8.95 3.42 26.41
C ASP A 321 7.74 3.16 25.48
N GLY A 322 7.91 3.12 24.15
CA GLY A 322 6.83 2.85 23.20
C GLY A 322 5.89 4.03 22.91
N THR A 323 5.98 5.14 23.66
CA THR A 323 5.17 6.34 23.38
C THR A 323 5.67 7.08 22.15
N GLU A 324 4.85 7.96 21.57
CA GLU A 324 5.18 8.74 20.36
C GLU A 324 5.56 7.86 19.15
N ASN A 325 4.95 6.68 19.02
CA ASN A 325 5.20 5.78 17.91
C ASN A 325 4.60 6.31 16.59
N LYS A 326 5.46 6.68 15.64
CA LYS A 326 5.09 7.38 14.40
C LYS A 326 5.99 6.95 13.23
N ALA A 327 5.47 7.06 12.01
CA ALA A 327 6.28 6.87 10.81
C ALA A 327 7.33 7.97 10.69
N LEU A 328 8.61 7.61 10.56
CA LEU A 328 9.69 8.54 10.26
C LEU A 328 9.75 8.82 8.75
N TYR A 329 9.70 7.77 7.92
CA TYR A 329 9.86 7.86 6.46
C TYR A 329 9.16 6.71 5.72
N GLY A 330 8.57 7.00 4.56
CA GLY A 330 8.08 6.00 3.60
C GLY A 330 6.60 5.63 3.72
N SER A 331 5.88 6.12 4.74
CA SER A 331 4.43 5.88 4.83
C SER A 331 3.70 6.49 3.63
N GLY A 332 2.80 5.71 3.03
CA GLY A 332 2.05 6.11 1.83
C GLY A 332 2.91 6.33 0.58
N SER A 333 4.02 5.58 0.42
CA SER A 333 4.97 5.69 -0.70
C SER A 333 5.18 4.35 -1.38
N TYR A 334 5.17 4.28 -2.71
CA TYR A 334 5.55 3.05 -3.44
C TYR A 334 7.07 2.85 -3.48
N PHE A 335 7.85 3.93 -3.38
CA PHE A 335 9.30 3.92 -3.49
C PHE A 335 9.97 4.49 -2.24
N PRO A 336 11.04 3.86 -1.71
CA PRO A 336 11.53 2.54 -2.07
C PRO A 336 10.62 1.45 -1.48
N ASN A 337 10.61 0.24 -2.06
CA ASN A 337 9.81 -0.86 -1.51
C ASN A 337 10.19 -1.20 -0.07
N SER A 338 11.48 -1.19 0.20
CA SER A 338 12.06 -1.64 1.46
C SER A 338 13.23 -0.78 1.88
N THR A 339 13.29 -0.41 3.16
CA THR A 339 14.44 0.25 3.79
C THR A 339 14.97 -0.57 4.96
N PHE A 340 16.25 -0.94 4.95
CA PHE A 340 16.91 -1.78 5.95
C PHE A 340 18.25 -1.20 6.44
N ASP A 341 18.76 -1.78 7.53
CA ASP A 341 20.04 -1.44 8.17
C ASP A 341 20.26 0.07 8.36
N MET A 342 19.21 0.79 8.78
CA MET A 342 19.28 2.24 8.96
C MET A 342 20.27 2.60 10.08
N LYS A 343 21.14 3.58 9.83
CA LYS A 343 22.02 4.18 10.83
C LYS A 343 21.82 5.70 10.90
N PRO A 344 21.69 6.27 12.11
CA PRO A 344 21.53 7.71 12.26
C PRO A 344 22.80 8.47 11.89
N LEU A 345 22.61 9.69 11.42
CA LEU A 345 23.67 10.65 11.10
C LEU A 345 23.82 11.67 12.24
N SER A 346 24.98 11.64 12.92
CA SER A 346 25.20 12.24 14.25
C SER A 346 24.87 13.73 14.40
N LYS A 347 25.05 14.53 13.35
CA LYS A 347 24.80 15.99 13.36
C LYS A 347 23.33 16.36 13.23
N TYR A 348 22.45 15.40 12.96
CA TYR A 348 21.04 15.65 12.66
C TYR A 348 20.14 14.77 13.53
N ASN A 349 18.94 15.29 13.84
CA ASN A 349 18.00 14.57 14.71
C ASN A 349 17.22 13.45 14.00
N SER A 350 17.13 13.48 12.67
CA SER A 350 16.29 12.56 11.90
C SER A 350 16.95 12.05 10.62
N ARG A 351 18.12 12.57 10.24
CA ARG A 351 18.81 12.14 9.02
C ARG A 351 19.44 10.78 9.26
N PHE A 352 19.37 9.90 8.28
CA PHE A 352 19.94 8.56 8.37
C PHE A 352 20.47 8.08 7.02
N ILE A 353 21.35 7.08 7.06
CA ILE A 353 21.75 6.30 5.90
C ILE A 353 21.09 4.92 5.99
N GLY A 354 20.68 4.34 4.87
CA GLY A 354 20.06 3.01 4.85
C GLY A 354 20.21 2.31 3.50
N ILE A 355 19.83 1.04 3.49
CA ILE A 355 19.85 0.18 2.31
C ILE A 355 18.43 0.08 1.75
N ILE A 356 18.26 0.44 0.47
CA ILE A 356 17.01 0.17 -0.25
C ILE A 356 17.08 -1.14 -1.00
N SER A 357 16.02 -1.94 -0.94
CA SER A 357 15.92 -3.26 -1.58
C SER A 357 14.50 -3.54 -2.10
N GLY A 358 14.29 -4.70 -2.71
CA GLY A 358 12.99 -5.17 -3.21
C GLY A 358 12.14 -5.86 -2.13
N HIS A 359 11.00 -6.42 -2.52
CA HIS A 359 10.24 -7.36 -1.68
C HIS A 359 10.65 -8.81 -1.96
N HIS A 360 10.69 -9.19 -3.24
CA HIS A 360 11.39 -10.39 -3.75
C HIS A 360 12.77 -10.05 -4.34
N GLY A 361 13.47 -11.10 -4.79
CA GLY A 361 14.79 -11.02 -5.40
C GLY A 361 15.91 -11.03 -4.35
N THR A 362 16.85 -10.12 -4.49
CA THR A 362 18.03 -10.03 -3.60
C THR A 362 17.67 -9.64 -2.17
N SER A 363 17.98 -10.52 -1.21
CA SER A 363 17.62 -10.38 0.21
C SER A 363 18.61 -9.53 1.01
N ARG A 364 18.08 -8.54 1.75
CA ARG A 364 18.74 -7.72 2.79
C ARG A 364 20.03 -7.02 2.35
N SER A 365 20.24 -6.86 1.04
CA SER A 365 21.26 -5.98 0.44
C SER A 365 20.67 -5.18 -0.71
N GLY A 366 21.35 -4.10 -1.09
CA GLY A 366 20.91 -3.26 -2.20
C GLY A 366 21.68 -1.96 -2.34
N ARG A 367 20.97 -0.88 -2.70
CA ARG A 367 21.55 0.44 -2.95
C ARG A 367 21.66 1.22 -1.64
N LEU A 368 22.75 1.98 -1.48
CA LEU A 368 23.02 2.78 -0.28
C LEU A 368 22.53 4.21 -0.48
N ILE A 369 21.61 4.68 0.38
CA ILE A 369 20.93 5.98 0.24
C ILE A 369 21.01 6.79 1.54
N ILE A 370 21.27 8.09 1.42
CA ILE A 370 21.10 9.05 2.52
C ILE A 370 19.69 9.64 2.46
N PHE A 371 19.00 9.65 3.60
CA PHE A 371 17.63 10.14 3.76
C PHE A 371 17.58 11.34 4.72
N ASP A 372 16.80 12.35 4.37
CA ASP A 372 16.51 13.52 5.20
C ASP A 372 14.99 13.74 5.34
N PRO A 373 14.37 13.16 6.39
CA PRO A 373 12.95 13.34 6.68
C PRO A 373 12.51 14.80 6.84
N ALA A 374 13.42 15.73 7.14
CA ALA A 374 13.09 17.15 7.25
C ALA A 374 12.80 17.82 5.89
N LYS A 375 13.24 17.23 4.78
CA LYS A 375 12.89 17.71 3.43
C LYS A 375 11.56 17.17 2.95
N SER A 376 11.37 15.86 3.10
CA SER A 376 10.13 15.15 2.82
C SER A 376 10.23 13.78 3.48
N ARG A 377 9.08 13.21 3.82
CA ARG A 377 8.96 11.87 4.37
C ARG A 377 8.42 10.86 3.36
N LYS A 378 8.16 11.32 2.13
CA LYS A 378 7.53 10.58 1.05
C LYS A 378 8.48 10.42 -0.13
N GLU A 379 8.50 9.21 -0.66
CA GLU A 379 9.13 8.81 -1.92
C GLU A 379 10.61 9.21 -2.06
N GLU A 380 11.03 9.68 -3.23
CA GLU A 380 12.38 10.17 -3.53
C GLU A 380 12.65 11.56 -2.95
N LYS A 381 11.61 12.33 -2.64
CA LYS A 381 11.73 13.76 -2.28
C LYS A 381 12.54 14.00 -1.01
N GLY A 382 12.62 12.99 -0.14
CA GLY A 382 13.44 13.02 1.06
C GLY A 382 14.77 12.26 0.94
N MET A 383 15.08 11.69 -0.23
CA MET A 383 16.37 11.06 -0.50
C MET A 383 17.36 12.12 -0.97
N ILE A 384 18.54 12.17 -0.33
CA ILE A 384 19.56 13.18 -0.60
C ILE A 384 20.49 12.73 -1.71
N GLN A 385 20.99 11.50 -1.62
CA GLN A 385 22.03 10.99 -2.51
C GLN A 385 22.08 9.47 -2.46
N GLU A 386 22.27 8.86 -3.63
CA GLU A 386 22.70 7.47 -3.76
C GLU A 386 24.22 7.41 -3.74
N LEU A 387 24.79 6.47 -2.98
CA LEU A 387 26.22 6.30 -2.83
C LEU A 387 26.69 5.01 -3.49
N PRO A 388 27.84 5.02 -4.21
CA PRO A 388 28.68 6.16 -4.63
C PRO A 388 28.24 6.75 -6.00
N PHE A 389 27.14 7.53 -6.05
CA PHE A 389 26.60 8.07 -7.31
C PHE A 389 25.99 9.48 -7.17
N SER A 390 26.78 10.47 -6.78
CA SER A 390 26.40 11.87 -6.52
C SER A 390 25.66 12.57 -7.67
N LYS A 391 25.89 12.14 -8.91
CA LYS A 391 25.29 12.71 -10.12
C LYS A 391 24.12 11.91 -10.67
N ARG A 392 23.83 10.73 -10.11
CA ARG A 392 22.73 9.90 -10.58
C ARG A 392 21.42 10.43 -9.99
N PRO A 393 20.45 10.82 -10.83
CA PRO A 393 19.14 11.22 -10.32
C PRO A 393 18.45 10.03 -9.65
N ILE A 394 17.84 10.28 -8.50
CA ILE A 394 17.01 9.28 -7.82
C ILE A 394 15.63 9.36 -8.46
N ILE A 395 15.27 8.32 -9.21
CA ILE A 395 13.99 8.22 -9.90
C ILE A 395 13.15 7.17 -9.17
N PRO A 396 11.90 7.49 -8.76
CA PRO A 396 10.98 6.52 -8.21
C PRO A 396 10.70 5.39 -9.19
N ILE A 397 10.87 4.15 -8.74
CA ILE A 397 10.60 2.95 -9.54
C ILE A 397 9.71 2.03 -8.71
N ILE A 398 8.53 1.72 -9.23
CA ILE A 398 7.62 0.73 -8.65
C ILE A 398 7.97 -0.62 -9.26
N LYS A 399 8.75 -1.43 -8.53
CA LYS A 399 9.23 -2.74 -8.98
C LYS A 399 9.45 -3.66 -7.79
N ASP A 400 8.86 -4.86 -7.81
CA ASP A 400 9.03 -5.88 -6.75
C ASP A 400 10.52 -6.21 -6.50
N GLU A 401 11.21 -6.68 -7.53
CA GLU A 401 12.63 -7.02 -7.51
C GLU A 401 13.53 -5.79 -7.77
N LEU A 402 13.36 -4.75 -6.95
CA LEU A 402 13.94 -3.42 -7.18
C LEU A 402 15.45 -3.43 -7.45
N VAL A 403 16.19 -4.30 -6.76
CA VAL A 403 17.67 -4.36 -6.80
C VAL A 403 18.23 -5.62 -7.47
N GLU A 404 17.39 -6.43 -8.11
CA GLU A 404 17.86 -7.61 -8.84
C GLU A 404 18.72 -7.19 -10.04
N GLY A 405 19.92 -7.76 -10.12
CA GLY A 405 20.92 -7.41 -11.14
C GLY A 405 21.58 -6.02 -10.95
N VAL A 406 21.29 -5.31 -9.85
CA VAL A 406 21.91 -4.00 -9.54
C VAL A 406 23.20 -4.22 -8.76
N TRP A 407 24.27 -3.51 -9.14
CA TRP A 407 25.57 -3.55 -8.49
C TRP A 407 26.14 -2.14 -8.34
N PRO A 408 26.93 -1.86 -7.30
CA PRO A 408 27.33 -2.74 -6.19
C PRO A 408 26.17 -3.06 -5.23
N GLN A 409 26.32 -4.13 -4.45
CA GLN A 409 25.38 -4.54 -3.39
C GLN A 409 25.98 -4.20 -2.03
N PHE A 410 25.23 -3.46 -1.21
CA PHE A 410 25.65 -3.02 0.13
C PHE A 410 24.80 -3.63 1.24
N MET A 411 25.41 -3.83 2.42
CA MET A 411 24.74 -4.17 3.67
C MET A 411 25.47 -3.57 4.88
N LYS A 412 24.77 -3.47 6.02
CA LYS A 412 25.34 -3.09 7.32
C LYS A 412 26.24 -1.82 7.26
N PRO A 413 25.73 -0.67 6.77
CA PRO A 413 26.51 0.56 6.81
C PRO A 413 26.81 0.98 8.25
N TYR A 414 27.94 1.65 8.44
CA TYR A 414 28.33 2.32 9.67
C TYR A 414 28.86 3.72 9.35
N PRO A 415 28.18 4.79 9.80
CA PRO A 415 28.62 6.16 9.56
C PRO A 415 29.81 6.51 10.45
N LEU A 416 30.91 6.96 9.84
CA LEU A 416 32.02 7.60 10.57
C LEU A 416 31.69 9.08 10.84
N ASN A 417 30.99 9.71 9.89
CA ASN A 417 30.34 11.00 9.99
C ASN A 417 29.31 11.12 8.85
N GLU A 418 28.93 12.36 8.48
CA GLU A 418 27.89 12.60 7.46
C GLU A 418 28.34 12.42 6.02
N LYS A 419 29.62 12.10 5.81
CA LYS A 419 30.27 12.04 4.50
C LYS A 419 30.96 10.70 4.23
N TYR A 420 31.37 9.97 5.28
CA TYR A 420 32.20 8.77 5.19
C TYR A 420 31.54 7.60 5.92
N PHE A 421 31.49 6.45 5.25
CA PHE A 421 30.76 5.27 5.71
C PHE A 421 31.62 4.02 5.53
N LEU A 422 31.73 3.21 6.58
CA LEU A 422 32.19 1.83 6.45
C LEU A 422 31.01 0.96 6.06
N VAL A 423 31.18 0.09 5.07
CA VAL A 423 30.09 -0.75 4.57
C VAL A 423 30.62 -2.13 4.21
N ALA A 424 29.79 -3.16 4.39
CA ALA A 424 30.03 -4.43 3.73
C ALA A 424 29.50 -4.31 2.30
N CYS A 425 30.34 -4.63 1.33
CA CYS A 425 30.03 -4.44 -0.09
C CYS A 425 30.47 -5.65 -0.90
N LYS A 426 29.61 -6.05 -1.83
CA LYS A 426 29.92 -6.94 -2.93
C LYS A 426 29.80 -6.15 -4.22
N PRO A 427 30.91 -5.75 -4.84
CA PRO A 427 30.91 -4.81 -5.97
C PRO A 427 30.41 -5.41 -7.29
N ALA A 428 30.50 -6.73 -7.47
CA ALA A 428 30.05 -7.45 -8.67
C ALA A 428 29.55 -8.88 -8.34
N PRO A 429 28.85 -9.56 -9.28
CA PRO A 429 28.28 -10.90 -9.07
C PRO A 429 29.24 -11.96 -8.55
N ASP A 430 30.53 -11.91 -8.90
CA ASP A 430 31.57 -12.89 -8.56
C ASP A 430 32.64 -12.36 -7.59
N ALA A 431 32.49 -11.11 -7.14
CA ALA A 431 33.33 -10.51 -6.09
C ALA A 431 33.10 -11.16 -4.71
N LEU A 432 33.95 -10.87 -3.74
CA LEU A 432 33.72 -11.31 -2.36
C LEU A 432 32.90 -10.25 -1.61
N TRP A 433 32.30 -10.65 -0.49
CA TRP A 433 31.80 -9.68 0.48
C TRP A 433 32.97 -9.15 1.30
N GLY A 434 33.39 -7.92 1.01
CA GLY A 434 34.48 -7.24 1.69
C GLY A 434 34.01 -6.02 2.47
N ILE A 435 34.93 -5.44 3.25
CA ILE A 435 34.72 -4.17 3.95
C ILE A 435 35.28 -3.04 3.10
N TYR A 436 34.48 -2.00 2.88
CA TYR A 436 34.82 -0.85 2.04
C TYR A 436 34.59 0.46 2.80
N LEU A 437 35.39 1.47 2.47
CA LEU A 437 35.08 2.88 2.75
C LEU A 437 34.34 3.48 1.54
N VAL A 438 33.17 4.06 1.80
CA VAL A 438 32.36 4.79 0.82
C VAL A 438 32.19 6.24 1.28
N ASP A 439 32.21 7.17 0.33
CA ASP A 439 31.95 8.57 0.62
C ASP A 439 30.95 9.24 -0.33
N ILE A 440 30.54 10.47 0.02
CA ILE A 440 29.62 11.29 -0.78
C ILE A 440 30.25 11.84 -2.07
N PHE A 441 31.56 11.65 -2.27
CA PHE A 441 32.31 12.16 -3.42
C PHE A 441 32.46 11.13 -4.55
N ASP A 442 31.85 9.96 -4.39
CA ASP A 442 31.88 8.80 -5.28
C ASP A 442 33.14 7.91 -5.17
N ASN A 443 33.84 7.96 -4.03
CA ASN A 443 34.88 6.97 -3.74
C ASN A 443 34.27 5.68 -3.18
N LEU A 444 34.68 4.54 -3.74
CA LEU A 444 34.49 3.19 -3.19
C LEU A 444 35.86 2.53 -3.05
N THR A 445 36.33 2.33 -1.82
CA THR A 445 37.70 1.86 -1.57
C THR A 445 37.69 0.62 -0.68
N LEU A 446 38.20 -0.50 -1.21
CA LEU A 446 38.37 -1.75 -0.48
C LEU A 446 39.32 -1.55 0.72
N ILE A 447 38.89 -1.98 1.91
CA ILE A 447 39.71 -2.09 3.12
C ILE A 447 40.24 -3.51 3.25
N THR A 448 39.36 -4.51 3.21
CA THR A 448 39.76 -5.91 3.32
C THR A 448 38.72 -6.86 2.77
N GLU A 449 39.19 -7.98 2.22
CA GLU A 449 38.41 -9.14 1.81
C GLU A 449 39.36 -10.34 1.76
N GLN A 450 38.84 -11.55 1.93
CA GLN A 450 39.64 -12.76 1.97
C GLN A 450 38.95 -13.89 1.20
N GLU A 451 39.71 -14.60 0.35
CA GLU A 451 39.17 -15.70 -0.44
C GLU A 451 38.61 -16.79 0.48
N GLY A 452 37.47 -17.36 0.10
CA GLY A 452 36.77 -18.35 0.92
C GLY A 452 35.96 -17.75 2.08
N GLU A 453 36.00 -16.44 2.29
CA GLU A 453 35.30 -15.76 3.39
C GLU A 453 34.29 -14.72 2.89
N GLY A 454 33.34 -14.37 3.75
CA GLY A 454 32.49 -13.18 3.61
C GLY A 454 32.54 -12.35 4.88
N LEU A 455 32.83 -11.05 4.74
CA LEU A 455 32.98 -10.12 5.85
C LEU A 455 31.79 -9.16 5.92
N THR A 456 31.26 -8.91 7.11
CA THR A 456 30.14 -7.98 7.35
C THR A 456 30.26 -7.25 8.68
N ALA A 457 29.31 -6.34 8.94
CA ALA A 457 29.18 -5.55 10.16
C ALA A 457 30.48 -4.78 10.55
N PRO A 458 30.99 -3.88 9.69
CA PRO A 458 32.22 -3.13 9.98
C PRO A 458 31.98 -2.06 11.05
N ILE A 459 32.23 -2.40 12.31
CA ILE A 459 31.97 -1.54 13.46
C ILE A 459 33.31 -1.05 14.03
N PRO A 460 33.62 0.26 13.96
CA PRO A 460 34.76 0.84 14.64
C PRO A 460 34.72 0.56 16.14
N LEU A 461 35.80 0.01 16.69
CA LEU A 461 35.94 -0.17 18.13
C LEU A 461 36.39 1.15 18.76
N LYS A 462 35.44 2.07 18.95
CA LYS A 462 35.70 3.42 19.44
C LYS A 462 34.57 3.89 20.36
N LYS A 463 34.94 4.53 21.47
CA LYS A 463 33.98 5.19 22.36
C LYS A 463 33.21 6.29 21.62
N THR A 464 31.91 6.30 21.79
CA THR A 464 30.98 7.29 21.24
C THR A 464 30.17 7.93 22.36
N GLU A 465 29.48 9.02 22.05
CA GLU A 465 28.59 9.67 23.01
C GLU A 465 27.34 8.83 23.22
N THR A 466 27.02 8.54 24.49
CA THR A 466 25.75 7.91 24.86
C THR A 466 24.61 8.91 24.61
N PRO A 467 23.58 8.56 23.81
CA PRO A 467 22.40 9.40 23.62
C PRO A 467 21.69 9.72 24.94
N PRO A 468 20.92 10.81 25.02
CA PRO A 468 20.22 11.17 26.24
C PRO A 468 19.16 10.12 26.61
N VAL A 469 19.00 9.88 27.91
CA VAL A 469 17.89 9.10 28.45
C VAL A 469 16.59 9.89 28.27
N ILE A 470 15.59 9.28 27.64
CA ILE A 470 14.22 9.82 27.63
C ILE A 470 13.47 9.21 28.81
N PRO A 471 13.02 10.02 29.79
CA PRO A 471 12.22 9.51 30.89
C PRO A 471 10.92 8.89 30.38
N SER A 472 10.54 7.77 30.99
CA SER A 472 9.26 7.12 30.71
C SER A 472 8.09 8.07 30.99
N LYS A 473 7.17 8.18 30.05
CA LYS A 473 5.94 8.98 30.13
C LYS A 473 4.71 8.13 30.41
N ILE A 474 4.86 6.81 30.41
CA ILE A 474 3.76 5.90 30.74
C ILE A 474 3.35 6.07 32.20
N LYS A 475 2.09 5.78 32.48
CA LYS A 475 1.54 5.71 33.83
C LYS A 475 1.23 4.24 34.12
N PRO A 476 2.10 3.52 34.86
CA PRO A 476 1.89 2.12 35.18
C PRO A 476 0.54 1.90 35.87
N GLY A 477 -0.19 0.86 35.46
CA GLY A 477 -1.52 0.52 35.99
C GLY A 477 -2.70 1.14 35.24
N GLU A 478 -2.48 2.18 34.43
CA GLU A 478 -3.51 2.68 33.50
C GLU A 478 -3.80 1.64 32.42
N LYS A 479 -5.08 1.45 32.08
CA LYS A 479 -5.52 0.53 31.03
C LYS A 479 -5.89 1.22 29.72
N GLU A 480 -5.83 2.54 29.70
CA GLU A 480 -6.27 3.36 28.59
C GLU A 480 -5.22 4.41 28.21
N ALA A 481 -5.27 4.81 26.95
CA ALA A 481 -4.61 5.99 26.42
C ALA A 481 -5.67 7.03 26.01
N THR A 482 -5.24 8.28 25.86
CA THR A 482 -6.09 9.37 25.36
C THR A 482 -5.66 9.71 23.94
N VAL A 483 -6.59 9.79 23.02
CA VAL A 483 -6.36 10.33 21.67
C VAL A 483 -6.89 11.76 21.65
N PHE A 484 -6.09 12.69 21.12
CA PHE A 484 -6.47 14.08 20.89
C PHE A 484 -6.18 14.47 19.44
N ILE A 485 -7.23 14.82 18.70
CA ILE A 485 -7.13 15.36 17.35
C ILE A 485 -7.54 16.83 17.42
N GLN A 486 -6.62 17.73 17.07
CA GLN A 486 -6.88 19.15 17.16
C GLN A 486 -7.98 19.58 16.18
N ASP A 487 -7.93 19.13 14.93
CA ASP A 487 -8.94 19.41 13.91
C ASP A 487 -8.95 18.32 12.83
N ILE A 488 -10.02 17.53 12.78
CA ILE A 488 -10.17 16.41 11.83
C ILE A 488 -10.11 16.85 10.36
N TYR A 489 -10.27 18.15 10.05
CA TYR A 489 -10.26 18.70 8.70
C TYR A 489 -8.89 19.20 8.22
N GLU A 490 -7.87 19.11 9.08
CA GLU A 490 -6.49 19.41 8.70
C GLU A 490 -5.79 18.13 8.19
N GLY A 491 -4.88 18.26 7.23
CA GLY A 491 -4.18 17.13 6.61
C GLY A 491 -4.81 16.61 5.31
N GLU A 492 -4.10 15.71 4.63
CA GLU A 492 -4.52 15.22 3.30
C GLU A 492 -5.69 14.21 3.38
N GLY A 493 -5.87 13.56 4.54
CA GLY A 493 -6.86 12.50 4.72
C GLY A 493 -8.31 12.98 4.62
N THR A 494 -8.61 14.23 4.91
CA THR A 494 -9.97 14.81 4.85
C THR A 494 -10.02 16.05 3.95
N GLN A 495 -9.01 16.22 3.10
CA GLN A 495 -8.89 17.39 2.23
C GLN A 495 -10.13 17.55 1.33
N GLY A 496 -10.71 18.75 1.34
CA GLY A 496 -11.88 19.10 0.54
C GLY A 496 -13.22 18.59 1.09
N VAL A 497 -13.24 17.92 2.24
CA VAL A 497 -14.50 17.59 2.94
C VAL A 497 -15.05 18.85 3.61
N PRO A 498 -16.33 19.22 3.40
CA PRO A 498 -16.92 20.37 4.08
C PRO A 498 -16.93 20.19 5.60
N ARG A 499 -16.59 21.24 6.34
CA ARG A 499 -16.67 21.26 7.80
C ARG A 499 -18.09 20.95 8.28
N GLY A 500 -18.19 20.15 9.34
CA GLY A 500 -19.44 19.63 9.87
C GLY A 500 -19.97 18.38 9.18
N THR A 501 -19.35 17.89 8.09
CA THR A 501 -19.71 16.59 7.48
C THR A 501 -19.45 15.42 8.42
N VAL A 502 -18.30 15.42 9.12
CA VAL A 502 -17.91 14.37 10.07
C VAL A 502 -18.66 14.61 11.37
N LYS A 503 -19.41 13.61 11.84
CA LYS A 503 -20.23 13.68 13.06
C LYS A 503 -19.67 12.86 14.22
N SER A 504 -18.99 11.76 13.89
CA SER A 504 -18.42 10.85 14.87
C SER A 504 -17.27 10.08 14.25
N LEU A 505 -16.45 9.42 15.07
CA LEU A 505 -15.46 8.46 14.63
C LEU A 505 -15.91 7.05 15.03
N ARG A 506 -15.73 6.07 14.14
CA ARG A 506 -15.74 4.63 14.48
C ARG A 506 -14.33 4.20 14.83
N ILE A 507 -14.19 3.54 15.97
CA ILE A 507 -12.93 2.99 16.46
C ILE A 507 -13.03 1.47 16.47
N PHE A 508 -12.05 0.81 15.86
CA PHE A 508 -11.95 -0.66 15.87
C PHE A 508 -10.51 -1.09 16.09
N ALA A 509 -10.36 -2.24 16.73
CA ALA A 509 -9.10 -2.96 16.88
C ALA A 509 -9.01 -4.08 15.84
N TYR A 510 -7.86 -4.75 15.80
CA TYR A 510 -7.62 -5.87 14.91
C TYR A 510 -7.40 -7.18 15.66
N GLU A 511 -7.83 -8.28 15.05
CA GLU A 511 -7.38 -9.63 15.39
C GLU A 511 -6.48 -10.16 14.27
N TYR A 512 -5.30 -10.65 14.64
CA TYR A 512 -4.26 -11.04 13.68
C TYR A 512 -4.08 -12.56 13.57
N ALA A 513 -3.56 -12.97 12.42
CA ALA A 513 -3.25 -14.36 12.11
C ALA A 513 -2.25 -14.96 13.12
N TYR A 514 -2.36 -16.26 13.35
CA TYR A 514 -1.51 -17.01 14.28
C TYR A 514 -0.36 -17.70 13.53
N ILE A 515 0.66 -18.13 14.28
CA ILE A 515 1.81 -18.83 13.71
C ILE A 515 1.32 -20.13 13.06
N LEU A 516 1.70 -20.32 11.79
CA LEU A 516 1.34 -21.47 10.95
C LEU A 516 -0.17 -21.69 10.74
N ALA A 517 -1.01 -20.70 11.08
CA ALA A 517 -2.45 -20.78 10.86
C ALA A 517 -2.81 -20.44 9.41
N PRO A 518 -3.77 -21.12 8.77
CA PRO A 518 -4.19 -20.83 7.42
C PRO A 518 -4.86 -19.46 7.26
N SER A 519 -4.03 -18.47 6.93
CA SER A 519 -4.37 -17.08 6.66
C SER A 519 -4.01 -16.72 5.22
N ASP A 520 -4.66 -15.71 4.64
CA ASP A 520 -4.25 -15.01 3.42
C ASP A 520 -5.28 -13.89 3.15
N HIS A 521 -5.16 -13.24 1.99
CA HIS A 521 -6.13 -12.27 1.46
C HIS A 521 -7.58 -12.79 1.34
N ASP A 522 -7.78 -14.11 1.40
CA ASP A 522 -9.08 -14.79 1.37
C ASP A 522 -9.58 -15.19 2.76
N ALA A 523 -8.83 -14.91 3.84
CA ALA A 523 -9.13 -15.41 5.18
C ALA A 523 -10.38 -14.80 5.79
N GLN A 524 -10.69 -13.55 5.45
CA GLN A 524 -11.91 -12.89 5.91
C GLN A 524 -13.04 -12.97 4.91
N GLY A 525 -12.75 -13.16 3.63
CA GLY A 525 -13.75 -13.09 2.58
C GLY A 525 -13.11 -12.73 1.25
N ILE A 526 -13.93 -12.73 0.21
CA ILE A 526 -13.51 -12.40 -1.14
C ILE A 526 -13.20 -10.91 -1.20
N GLN A 527 -11.95 -10.54 -1.50
CA GLN A 527 -11.52 -9.15 -1.62
C GLN A 527 -11.84 -8.33 -0.35
N SER A 528 -11.70 -8.92 0.85
CA SER A 528 -12.12 -8.31 2.13
C SER A 528 -11.02 -7.62 2.95
N GLY A 529 -9.76 -7.73 2.54
CA GLY A 529 -8.61 -7.23 3.30
C GLY A 529 -7.85 -8.34 4.04
N TRP A 530 -6.84 -7.96 4.81
CA TRP A 530 -5.91 -8.88 5.50
C TRP A 530 -6.28 -9.13 6.96
N ASP A 531 -7.06 -8.24 7.60
CA ASP A 531 -7.26 -8.18 9.06
C ASP A 531 -8.70 -8.23 9.55
N ILE A 532 -8.95 -9.06 10.58
CA ILE A 532 -10.26 -9.12 11.23
C ILE A 532 -10.47 -7.83 12.02
N LYS A 533 -11.61 -7.17 11.81
CA LYS A 533 -11.93 -5.87 12.43
C LYS A 533 -12.89 -6.07 13.61
N ARG A 534 -12.44 -5.72 14.81
CA ARG A 534 -13.17 -5.81 16.09
C ARG A 534 -13.63 -4.42 16.54
N ILE A 535 -14.94 -4.14 16.41
CA ILE A 535 -15.49 -2.79 16.64
C ILE A 535 -15.50 -2.47 18.13
N LEU A 536 -14.76 -1.44 18.55
CA LEU A 536 -14.69 -1.00 19.95
C LEU A 536 -15.82 -0.04 20.31
N GLY A 537 -16.20 0.84 19.38
CA GLY A 537 -17.28 1.80 19.58
C GLY A 537 -17.20 3.04 18.71
N THR A 538 -18.01 4.04 19.06
CA THR A 538 -18.01 5.36 18.40
C THR A 538 -17.82 6.50 19.39
N VAL A 539 -17.36 7.64 18.88
CA VAL A 539 -17.16 8.88 19.65
C VAL A 539 -17.63 10.09 18.83
N PRO A 540 -18.31 11.08 19.41
CA PRO A 540 -18.70 12.30 18.69
C PRO A 540 -17.49 13.16 18.29
N VAL A 541 -17.62 13.92 17.21
CA VAL A 541 -16.68 14.99 16.84
C VAL A 541 -17.33 16.34 17.17
N GLU A 542 -16.58 17.24 17.80
CA GLU A 542 -17.07 18.56 18.19
C GLU A 542 -17.32 19.45 16.97
N GLU A 543 -18.15 20.49 17.12
CA GLU A 543 -18.53 21.39 16.00
C GLU A 543 -17.33 22.07 15.33
N ASP A 544 -16.26 22.33 16.07
CA ASP A 544 -15.02 22.92 15.56
C ASP A 544 -14.09 21.92 14.86
N GLY A 545 -14.48 20.65 14.76
CA GLY A 545 -13.71 19.55 14.16
C GLY A 545 -12.75 18.85 15.12
N SER A 546 -12.63 19.33 16.36
CA SER A 546 -11.75 18.71 17.36
C SER A 546 -12.39 17.46 18.00
N VAL A 547 -11.57 16.54 18.50
CA VAL A 547 -12.05 15.39 19.26
C VAL A 547 -11.02 14.94 20.30
N MET A 548 -11.49 14.48 21.45
CA MET A 548 -10.64 13.89 22.49
C MET A 548 -11.35 12.71 23.15
N PHE A 549 -10.69 11.55 23.21
CA PHE A 549 -11.34 10.32 23.67
C PHE A 549 -10.37 9.28 24.22
N LYS A 550 -10.91 8.28 24.92
CA LYS A 550 -10.15 7.15 25.46
C LYS A 550 -10.15 5.95 24.51
N ILE A 551 -9.02 5.25 24.46
CA ILE A 551 -8.85 3.96 23.79
C ILE A 551 -8.16 2.98 24.72
N PRO A 552 -8.34 1.66 24.56
CA PRO A 552 -7.55 0.68 25.30
C PRO A 552 -6.06 0.87 24.99
N ALA A 553 -5.24 0.87 26.05
CA ALA A 553 -3.79 0.91 25.90
C ALA A 553 -3.27 -0.43 25.34
N ASN A 554 -2.06 -0.42 24.76
CA ASN A 554 -1.40 -1.62 24.24
C ASN A 554 -2.24 -2.39 23.20
N THR A 555 -3.15 -1.69 22.52
CA THR A 555 -4.07 -2.26 21.54
C THR A 555 -3.95 -1.45 20.24
N PRO A 556 -3.66 -2.10 19.09
CA PRO A 556 -3.67 -1.42 17.81
C PRO A 556 -5.11 -1.03 17.45
N VAL A 557 -5.35 0.25 17.18
CA VAL A 557 -6.66 0.79 16.83
C VAL A 557 -6.61 1.63 15.56
N SER A 558 -7.71 1.60 14.84
CA SER A 558 -7.94 2.40 13.63
C SER A 558 -9.17 3.26 13.74
N ILE A 559 -9.16 4.34 12.95
CA ILE A 559 -10.14 5.42 13.01
C ILE A 559 -10.82 5.57 11.65
N GLN A 560 -12.15 5.62 11.65
CA GLN A 560 -12.97 6.00 10.50
C GLN A 560 -13.82 7.22 10.86
N PRO A 561 -13.57 8.40 10.27
CA PRO A 561 -14.50 9.52 10.35
C PRO A 561 -15.82 9.15 9.67
N LEU A 562 -16.95 9.32 10.37
CA LEU A 562 -18.29 8.99 9.90
C LEU A 562 -19.11 10.23 9.62
N ASP A 563 -19.95 10.17 8.59
CA ASP A 563 -20.93 11.20 8.29
C ASP A 563 -22.21 11.08 9.12
N LYS A 564 -23.23 11.90 8.81
CA LYS A 564 -24.54 11.89 9.49
C LYS A 564 -25.30 10.57 9.37
N ASN A 565 -24.97 9.72 8.40
CA ASN A 565 -25.62 8.42 8.18
C ASN A 565 -24.82 7.27 8.83
N GLY A 566 -23.70 7.55 9.50
CA GLY A 566 -22.81 6.53 10.05
C GLY A 566 -21.92 5.82 9.02
N ALA A 567 -21.80 6.38 7.81
CA ALA A 567 -20.94 5.83 6.75
C ALA A 567 -19.57 6.52 6.75
N ALA A 568 -18.51 5.77 6.47
CA ALA A 568 -17.15 6.27 6.55
C ALA A 568 -16.81 7.27 5.43
N VAL A 569 -16.35 8.45 5.84
CA VAL A 569 -15.84 9.54 5.00
C VAL A 569 -14.45 9.21 4.47
N GLN A 570 -13.61 8.66 5.34
CA GLN A 570 -12.22 8.31 5.10
C GLN A 570 -11.84 7.12 5.99
N TRP A 571 -10.83 6.35 5.57
CA TRP A 571 -10.36 5.18 6.29
C TRP A 571 -8.89 5.36 6.68
N MET A 572 -8.56 5.16 7.96
CA MET A 572 -7.18 4.96 8.38
C MET A 572 -6.75 3.54 7.98
N ARG A 573 -5.86 3.43 6.98
CA ARG A 573 -5.34 2.16 6.44
C ARG A 573 -3.94 1.89 7.01
N SER A 574 -3.91 1.92 8.33
CA SER A 574 -2.79 1.81 9.25
C SER A 574 -3.41 1.79 10.66
N TRP A 575 -2.62 1.64 11.71
CA TRP A 575 -3.10 1.68 13.09
C TRP A 575 -2.20 2.57 13.96
N LEU A 576 -2.77 3.05 15.05
CA LEU A 576 -2.01 3.63 16.16
C LEU A 576 -2.14 2.74 17.39
N THR A 577 -1.17 2.82 18.30
CA THR A 577 -1.22 2.16 19.61
C THR A 577 -0.88 3.19 20.67
N GLY A 578 -1.80 3.44 21.60
CA GLY A 578 -1.51 4.25 22.77
C GLY A 578 -0.94 3.41 23.90
N MET A 579 0.09 3.90 24.57
CA MET A 579 0.65 3.28 25.77
C MET A 579 -0.14 3.68 27.04
N PRO A 580 -0.01 2.94 28.16
CA PRO A 580 -0.70 3.25 29.42
C PRO A 580 -0.57 4.71 29.85
N GLY A 581 -1.69 5.44 29.88
CA GLY A 581 -1.75 6.84 30.30
C GLY A 581 -1.19 7.86 29.30
N GLU A 582 -0.79 7.44 28.10
CA GLU A 582 -0.31 8.31 27.03
C GLU A 582 -1.40 9.25 26.52
N ILE A 583 -1.00 10.43 26.05
CA ILE A 583 -1.84 11.29 25.20
C ILE A 583 -1.25 11.24 23.79
N VAL A 584 -1.90 10.49 22.91
CA VAL A 584 -1.58 10.42 21.48
C VAL A 584 -2.21 11.63 20.80
N SER A 585 -1.41 12.55 20.28
CA SER A 585 -1.89 13.79 19.66
C SER A 585 -1.51 13.89 18.18
N CYS A 586 -2.47 14.32 17.36
CA CYS A 586 -2.26 14.75 15.98
C CYS A 586 -2.94 16.10 15.69
N THR A 587 -2.43 16.80 14.67
CA THR A 587 -3.01 18.07 14.22
C THR A 587 -4.30 17.82 13.45
N GLY A 588 -4.31 16.78 12.60
CA GLY A 588 -5.46 16.39 11.80
C GLY A 588 -5.36 14.98 11.24
N CYS A 589 -6.07 14.69 10.16
CA CYS A 589 -6.08 13.38 9.51
C CYS A 589 -4.96 13.26 8.47
N HIS A 590 -3.93 12.46 8.77
CA HIS A 590 -2.76 12.28 7.90
C HIS A 590 -2.05 13.62 7.62
N GLU A 591 -1.81 14.43 8.65
CA GLU A 591 -0.97 15.62 8.50
C GLU A 591 0.49 15.23 8.21
N ASP A 592 1.20 16.07 7.46
CA ASP A 592 2.65 15.94 7.37
C ASP A 592 3.26 16.33 8.73
N GLN A 593 4.10 15.47 9.31
CA GLN A 593 4.80 15.74 10.57
C GLN A 593 5.79 16.91 10.48
N ASN A 594 6.12 17.39 9.28
CA ASN A 594 6.89 18.62 9.08
C ASN A 594 6.00 19.88 9.16
N THR A 595 4.67 19.72 9.30
CA THR A 595 3.73 20.81 9.54
C THR A 595 3.87 21.31 10.97
N ILE A 596 3.99 22.63 11.13
CA ILE A 596 4.03 23.25 12.45
C ILE A 596 2.61 23.23 13.03
N ALA A 597 2.42 22.48 14.12
CA ALA A 597 1.16 22.49 14.85
C ALA A 597 0.90 23.90 15.42
N MET A 598 -0.24 24.50 15.07
CA MET A 598 -0.63 25.80 15.62
C MET A 598 -1.26 25.59 17.00
N PRO A 599 -0.79 26.26 18.07
CA PRO A 599 -1.46 26.21 19.36
C PRO A 599 -2.87 26.81 19.26
N LYS A 600 -3.89 25.95 19.37
CA LYS A 600 -5.31 26.34 19.31
C LYS A 600 -6.01 25.77 20.53
N ARG A 601 -6.77 26.61 21.25
CA ARG A 601 -7.71 26.16 22.27
C ARG A 601 -8.97 25.66 21.54
N THR A 602 -9.18 24.36 21.52
CA THR A 602 -10.30 23.71 20.86
C THR A 602 -11.36 23.31 21.87
N THR A 603 -12.57 23.02 21.40
CA THR A 603 -13.67 22.55 22.25
C THR A 603 -13.24 21.28 23.00
N ALA A 604 -12.68 20.31 22.26
CA ALA A 604 -12.19 19.06 22.83
C ALA A 604 -11.13 19.28 23.92
N SER A 605 -10.26 20.29 23.83
CA SER A 605 -9.24 20.54 24.86
C SER A 605 -9.79 21.20 26.14
N THR A 606 -11.07 21.56 26.17
CA THR A 606 -11.73 22.17 27.35
C THR A 606 -12.68 21.24 28.09
N ILE A 607 -12.88 20.02 27.59
CA ILE A 607 -13.76 19.01 28.17
C ILE A 607 -12.95 17.80 28.65
N ASN A 608 -13.59 16.89 29.38
CA ASN A 608 -12.99 15.59 29.65
C ASN A 608 -12.99 14.73 28.38
N PRO A 609 -11.99 13.85 28.19
CA PRO A 609 -12.01 12.91 27.07
C PRO A 609 -13.28 12.07 27.08
N HIS A 610 -13.91 11.92 25.91
CA HIS A 610 -15.07 11.04 25.74
C HIS A 610 -14.69 9.57 25.96
N ALA A 611 -15.56 8.82 26.62
CA ALA A 611 -15.50 7.36 26.59
C ALA A 611 -16.09 6.85 25.26
N LEU A 612 -15.63 5.71 24.79
CA LEU A 612 -16.22 5.07 23.61
C LEU A 612 -17.65 4.61 23.92
N LYS A 613 -18.59 4.95 23.05
CA LYS A 613 -19.92 4.34 23.06
C LYS A 613 -19.79 2.94 22.48
N SER A 614 -19.91 1.91 23.32
CA SER A 614 -19.84 0.51 22.89
C SER A 614 -20.89 0.17 21.83
N PRO A 615 -20.58 -0.73 20.88
CA PRO A 615 -21.56 -1.23 19.93
C PRO A 615 -22.68 -2.00 20.63
N GLU A 616 -23.86 -2.01 20.01
CA GLU A 616 -25.02 -2.75 20.54
C GLU A 616 -24.71 -4.24 20.62
N GLY A 617 -25.03 -4.88 21.74
CA GLY A 617 -24.70 -6.29 21.98
C GLY A 617 -23.24 -6.57 22.37
N GLY A 618 -22.41 -5.53 22.58
CA GLY A 618 -21.04 -5.67 23.09
C GLY A 618 -19.95 -5.68 22.01
N ILE A 619 -18.70 -5.47 22.42
CA ILE A 619 -17.53 -5.45 21.53
C ILE A 619 -17.30 -6.85 20.95
N ARG A 620 -16.98 -6.94 19.66
CA ARG A 620 -16.76 -8.20 18.93
C ARG A 620 -16.10 -7.98 17.57
N PRO A 621 -15.47 -9.01 17.00
CA PRO A 621 -15.21 -9.10 15.57
C PRO A 621 -16.48 -9.00 14.73
N PHE A 622 -16.45 -8.21 13.64
CA PHE A 622 -17.58 -8.12 12.71
C PHE A 622 -17.70 -9.40 11.88
N THR A 623 -18.91 -9.97 11.76
CA THR A 623 -19.15 -11.20 10.98
C THR A 623 -20.40 -11.07 10.11
N PHE A 624 -20.33 -11.52 8.85
CA PHE A 624 -21.47 -11.43 7.93
C PHE A 624 -22.69 -12.20 8.45
N ARG A 625 -22.48 -13.41 8.96
CA ARG A 625 -23.56 -14.31 9.39
C ARG A 625 -24.36 -13.78 10.58
N LEU A 626 -23.73 -13.05 11.51
CA LEU A 626 -24.41 -12.48 12.67
C LEU A 626 -24.90 -11.04 12.43
N GLU A 627 -24.32 -10.30 11.48
CA GLU A 627 -24.65 -8.89 11.28
C GLU A 627 -25.48 -8.64 10.03
N VAL A 628 -25.02 -9.13 8.88
CA VAL A 628 -25.61 -8.81 7.56
C VAL A 628 -26.72 -9.80 7.20
N GLN A 629 -26.54 -11.09 7.48
CA GLN A 629 -27.56 -12.08 7.16
C GLN A 629 -28.92 -11.79 7.84
N PRO A 630 -28.99 -11.36 9.13
CA PRO A 630 -30.27 -10.95 9.72
C PRO A 630 -30.94 -9.77 9.00
N VAL A 631 -30.15 -8.82 8.46
CA VAL A 631 -30.68 -7.72 7.63
C VAL A 631 -31.33 -8.28 6.36
N LEU A 632 -30.68 -9.25 5.70
CA LEU A 632 -31.23 -9.91 4.51
C LEU A 632 -32.49 -10.71 4.84
N ASP A 633 -32.48 -11.47 5.94
CA ASP A 633 -33.60 -12.28 6.40
C ASP A 633 -34.85 -11.42 6.61
N ARG A 634 -34.70 -10.24 7.23
CA ARG A 634 -35.81 -9.30 7.48
C ARG A 634 -36.32 -8.59 6.23
N ASN A 635 -35.42 -8.15 5.35
CA ASN A 635 -35.76 -7.16 4.32
C ASN A 635 -35.75 -7.70 2.88
N CYS A 636 -35.07 -8.80 2.62
CA CYS A 636 -34.74 -9.22 1.25
C CYS A 636 -35.21 -10.63 0.93
N VAL A 637 -35.05 -11.58 1.85
CA VAL A 637 -35.27 -13.03 1.60
C VAL A 637 -36.69 -13.36 1.16
N SER A 638 -37.70 -12.61 1.60
CA SER A 638 -39.10 -12.84 1.17
C SER A 638 -39.29 -12.81 -0.35
N CYS A 639 -38.50 -12.00 -1.07
CA CYS A 639 -38.50 -11.91 -2.53
C CYS A 639 -37.26 -12.61 -3.16
N HIS A 640 -36.14 -12.62 -2.46
CA HIS A 640 -34.87 -13.20 -2.90
C HIS A 640 -34.63 -14.57 -2.24
N ASN A 641 -35.52 -15.53 -2.50
CA ASN A 641 -35.48 -16.90 -1.98
C ASN A 641 -35.16 -17.95 -3.06
N GLY A 642 -34.66 -17.51 -4.22
CA GLY A 642 -34.35 -18.37 -5.36
C GLY A 642 -35.55 -18.76 -6.24
N THR A 643 -36.79 -18.47 -5.82
CA THR A 643 -38.01 -18.80 -6.59
C THR A 643 -38.73 -17.59 -7.17
N VAL A 644 -38.73 -16.45 -6.47
CA VAL A 644 -39.45 -15.23 -6.89
C VAL A 644 -38.54 -14.30 -7.68
N ALA A 645 -37.34 -14.01 -7.17
CA ALA A 645 -36.33 -13.20 -7.83
C ALA A 645 -34.92 -13.73 -7.56
N GLN A 646 -33.99 -13.38 -8.45
CA GLN A 646 -32.56 -13.64 -8.29
C GLN A 646 -31.84 -12.34 -7.92
N PRO A 647 -30.72 -12.41 -7.17
CA PRO A 647 -30.10 -13.64 -6.64
C PRO A 647 -30.80 -14.16 -5.38
N ASP A 648 -30.47 -15.39 -4.93
CA ASP A 648 -30.98 -15.99 -3.68
C ASP A 648 -30.17 -15.53 -2.45
N PHE A 649 -30.82 -15.02 -1.41
CA PHE A 649 -30.16 -14.52 -0.20
C PHE A 649 -30.39 -15.39 1.04
N ARG A 650 -30.95 -16.59 0.88
CA ARG A 650 -31.08 -17.54 1.98
C ARG A 650 -29.72 -18.07 2.44
N LYS A 651 -29.62 -18.37 3.73
CA LYS A 651 -28.44 -18.96 4.40
C LYS A 651 -28.44 -20.48 4.46
N ASP A 652 -29.23 -21.13 3.62
CA ASP A 652 -29.42 -22.59 3.57
C ASP A 652 -28.43 -23.30 2.64
N GLN A 653 -27.64 -22.54 1.87
CA GLN A 653 -26.64 -23.05 0.94
C GLN A 653 -25.24 -22.53 1.26
N MET A 654 -24.30 -23.47 1.34
CA MET A 654 -22.87 -23.21 1.51
C MET A 654 -22.11 -23.58 0.24
N VAL A 655 -21.21 -22.70 -0.19
CA VAL A 655 -20.30 -22.93 -1.30
C VAL A 655 -18.91 -23.20 -0.78
N THR A 656 -18.26 -24.26 -1.27
CA THR A 656 -16.89 -24.60 -0.92
C THR A 656 -15.91 -23.98 -1.90
N TYR A 657 -15.07 -23.09 -1.40
CA TYR A 657 -13.90 -22.54 -2.08
C TYR A 657 -12.68 -23.45 -1.81
N LYS A 658 -12.02 -23.94 -2.86
CA LYS A 658 -10.84 -24.82 -2.75
C LYS A 658 -9.59 -24.17 -3.33
N ARG A 659 -8.65 -23.78 -2.48
CA ARG A 659 -7.47 -23.04 -2.92
C ARG A 659 -6.36 -23.94 -3.46
N GLY A 660 -6.39 -24.17 -4.77
CA GLY A 660 -5.35 -24.89 -5.49
C GLY A 660 -5.15 -26.35 -5.05
N VAL A 661 -4.32 -27.09 -5.78
CA VAL A 661 -4.05 -28.52 -5.50
C VAL A 661 -3.05 -28.70 -4.34
N LEU A 662 -2.24 -27.68 -4.05
CA LEU A 662 -1.08 -27.77 -3.15
C LEU A 662 -1.38 -27.44 -1.67
N THR A 663 -2.24 -26.47 -1.38
CA THR A 663 -2.52 -26.06 0.02
C THR A 663 -3.63 -26.89 0.68
N LYS A 664 -4.49 -27.56 -0.12
CA LYS A 664 -5.69 -28.30 0.32
C LYS A 664 -6.60 -27.49 1.26
N LEU A 665 -6.55 -26.16 1.18
CA LEU A 665 -7.39 -25.30 2.00
C LEU A 665 -8.81 -25.29 1.45
N GLU A 666 -9.77 -25.66 2.29
CA GLU A 666 -11.20 -25.51 2.01
C GLU A 666 -11.77 -24.39 2.89
N ARG A 667 -12.39 -23.39 2.24
CA ARG A 667 -13.20 -22.36 2.90
C ARG A 667 -14.66 -22.52 2.49
N HIS A 668 -15.57 -22.15 3.37
CA HIS A 668 -17.00 -22.26 3.11
C HIS A 668 -17.67 -20.90 3.29
N TYR A 669 -18.35 -20.43 2.24
CA TYR A 669 -19.10 -19.18 2.24
C TYR A 669 -20.60 -19.47 2.12
N ASP A 670 -21.43 -18.73 2.83
CA ASP A 670 -22.87 -18.71 2.54
C ASP A 670 -23.08 -18.19 1.10
N GLN A 671 -23.96 -18.85 0.34
CA GLN A 671 -24.29 -18.40 -1.02
C GLN A 671 -24.85 -16.97 -1.03
N SER A 672 -25.56 -16.56 0.03
CA SER A 672 -26.05 -15.20 0.21
C SER A 672 -24.95 -14.14 0.23
N TYR A 673 -23.79 -14.43 0.84
CA TYR A 673 -22.62 -13.55 0.82
C TYR A 673 -22.07 -13.41 -0.60
N LEU A 674 -21.84 -14.54 -1.28
CA LEU A 674 -21.36 -14.59 -2.67
C LEU A 674 -22.31 -13.88 -3.63
N ASN A 675 -23.60 -13.88 -3.33
CA ASN A 675 -24.62 -13.19 -4.10
C ASN A 675 -24.70 -11.69 -3.81
N LEU A 676 -24.28 -11.23 -2.63
CA LEU A 676 -24.43 -9.82 -2.22
C LEU A 676 -23.16 -8.99 -2.45
N HIS A 677 -21.98 -9.52 -2.10
CA HIS A 677 -20.72 -8.79 -2.20
C HIS A 677 -20.37 -8.27 -3.61
N PRO A 678 -20.85 -8.86 -4.72
CA PRO A 678 -20.67 -8.30 -6.07
C PRO A 678 -21.16 -6.87 -6.26
N TYR A 679 -22.16 -6.45 -5.49
CA TYR A 679 -22.83 -5.16 -5.64
C TYR A 679 -22.20 -4.05 -4.79
N VAL A 680 -21.07 -4.35 -4.14
CA VAL A 680 -20.31 -3.43 -3.26
C VAL A 680 -19.06 -2.93 -3.98
N TYR A 681 -18.82 -1.62 -3.92
CA TYR A 681 -17.54 -1.04 -4.30
C TYR A 681 -16.61 -0.96 -3.08
N ARG A 682 -15.44 -1.59 -3.18
CA ARG A 682 -14.46 -1.73 -2.10
C ARG A 682 -13.03 -1.80 -2.65
N GLN A 683 -12.05 -1.64 -1.78
CA GLN A 683 -10.62 -1.64 -2.12
C GLN A 683 -10.05 -3.06 -2.25
N GLY A 684 -10.40 -3.91 -1.29
CA GLY A 684 -9.74 -5.19 -1.07
C GLY A 684 -8.34 -5.10 -0.48
N PRO A 685 -7.58 -6.22 -0.52
CA PRO A 685 -6.30 -6.38 0.17
C PRO A 685 -5.14 -5.58 -0.47
N GLU A 686 -5.16 -5.36 -1.78
CA GLU A 686 -4.08 -4.66 -2.50
C GLU A 686 -4.49 -3.24 -2.90
N SER A 687 -4.98 -2.47 -1.95
CA SER A 687 -5.36 -1.09 -2.20
C SER A 687 -4.14 -0.22 -2.53
N ASP A 688 -4.39 0.89 -3.22
CA ASP A 688 -3.36 1.89 -3.59
C ASP A 688 -2.67 2.44 -2.32
N ILE A 689 -1.34 2.56 -2.32
CA ILE A 689 -0.60 2.93 -1.11
C ILE A 689 -0.78 4.40 -0.73
N TYR A 690 -1.01 5.29 -1.69
CA TYR A 690 -1.18 6.71 -1.36
C TYR A 690 -2.51 6.94 -0.64
N VAL A 691 -2.57 8.01 0.16
CA VAL A 691 -3.82 8.39 0.83
C VAL A 691 -4.94 8.56 -0.21
N LEU A 692 -6.06 7.93 0.10
CA LEU A 692 -7.23 7.89 -0.79
C LEU A 692 -8.00 9.18 -0.70
N ARG A 693 -8.76 9.50 -1.75
CA ARG A 693 -9.61 10.69 -1.69
C ARG A 693 -10.79 10.44 -0.75
N PRO A 694 -11.20 11.41 0.08
CA PRO A 694 -12.43 11.30 0.84
C PRO A 694 -13.60 10.94 -0.06
N TYR A 695 -14.46 10.07 0.44
CA TYR A 695 -15.61 9.52 -0.28
C TYR A 695 -15.30 8.68 -1.54
N GLU A 696 -14.05 8.32 -1.81
CA GLU A 696 -13.70 7.45 -2.94
C GLU A 696 -14.35 6.06 -2.81
N TYR A 697 -14.32 5.47 -1.62
CA TYR A 697 -14.98 4.19 -1.32
C TYR A 697 -16.22 4.35 -0.44
N TYR A 698 -16.88 5.52 -0.53
CA TYR A 698 -18.11 5.78 0.22
C TYR A 698 -19.25 4.86 -0.22
N ALA A 699 -20.10 4.49 0.73
CA ALA A 699 -21.14 3.48 0.55
C ALA A 699 -22.06 3.74 -0.66
N ASN A 700 -22.36 5.01 -0.98
CA ASN A 700 -23.22 5.36 -2.12
C ASN A 700 -22.59 5.09 -3.51
N ASN A 701 -21.28 4.82 -3.59
CA ASN A 701 -20.64 4.38 -4.83
C ASN A 701 -20.96 2.91 -5.14
N SER A 702 -21.47 2.16 -4.16
CA SER A 702 -21.92 0.77 -4.34
C SER A 702 -23.27 0.71 -5.04
N GLU A 703 -23.44 -0.21 -6.00
CA GLU A 703 -24.72 -0.44 -6.68
C GLU A 703 -25.82 -0.79 -5.67
N LEU A 704 -25.50 -1.65 -4.69
CA LEU A 704 -26.42 -2.06 -3.62
C LEU A 704 -27.07 -0.86 -2.94
N ILE A 705 -26.26 0.09 -2.45
CA ILE A 705 -26.76 1.23 -1.69
C ILE A 705 -27.59 2.17 -2.56
N ARG A 706 -27.22 2.37 -3.83
CA ARG A 706 -28.01 3.17 -4.76
C ARG A 706 -29.38 2.57 -5.03
N ILE A 707 -29.47 1.25 -5.19
CA ILE A 707 -30.74 0.54 -5.35
C ILE A 707 -31.63 0.77 -4.12
N LEU A 708 -31.07 0.59 -2.92
CA LEU A 708 -31.82 0.71 -1.67
C LEU A 708 -32.28 2.15 -1.42
N GLN A 709 -31.43 3.15 -1.69
CA GLN A 709 -31.76 4.57 -1.54
C GLN A 709 -32.81 5.05 -2.56
N ALA A 710 -32.75 4.56 -3.80
CA ALA A 710 -33.78 4.85 -4.81
C ALA A 710 -35.12 4.13 -4.51
N GLY A 711 -35.06 3.04 -3.74
CA GLY A 711 -36.18 2.17 -3.40
C GLY A 711 -36.23 0.94 -4.32
N HIS A 712 -36.61 -0.21 -3.75
CA HIS A 712 -36.62 -1.49 -4.48
C HIS A 712 -37.94 -2.23 -4.25
N HIS A 713 -38.79 -2.29 -5.29
CA HIS A 713 -40.10 -2.97 -5.26
C HIS A 713 -41.01 -2.63 -4.05
N GLY A 714 -40.88 -1.43 -3.50
CA GLY A 714 -41.68 -0.98 -2.36
C GLY A 714 -41.15 -1.41 -0.99
N VAL A 715 -40.02 -2.12 -0.94
CA VAL A 715 -39.28 -2.41 0.30
C VAL A 715 -38.62 -1.12 0.78
N LYS A 716 -38.73 -0.86 2.09
CA LYS A 716 -38.03 0.21 2.80
C LYS A 716 -37.17 -0.42 3.88
N VAL A 717 -35.86 -0.33 3.71
CA VAL A 717 -34.90 -0.84 4.69
C VAL A 717 -34.84 0.14 5.87
N PRO A 718 -35.00 -0.32 7.13
CA PRO A 718 -34.84 0.51 8.32
C PRO A 718 -33.46 1.18 8.38
N GLU A 719 -33.37 2.33 9.05
CA GLU A 719 -32.12 3.09 9.15
C GLU A 719 -30.99 2.28 9.84
N GLN A 720 -31.32 1.54 10.89
CA GLN A 720 -30.35 0.67 11.58
C GLN A 720 -29.78 -0.42 10.65
N ASP A 721 -30.64 -1.01 9.83
CA ASP A 721 -30.24 -2.03 8.84
C ASP A 721 -29.37 -1.40 7.74
N MET A 722 -29.68 -0.18 7.30
CA MET A 722 -28.81 0.58 6.39
C MET A 722 -27.44 0.87 7.01
N GLN A 723 -27.38 1.24 8.29
CA GLN A 723 -26.12 1.49 9.01
C GLN A 723 -25.27 0.21 9.14
N THR A 724 -25.89 -0.95 9.33
CA THR A 724 -25.19 -2.25 9.31
C THR A 724 -24.59 -2.52 7.93
N LEU A 725 -25.32 -2.26 6.85
CA LEU A 725 -24.79 -2.39 5.48
C LEU A 725 -23.65 -1.40 5.20
N TYR A 726 -23.77 -0.15 5.66
CA TYR A 726 -22.68 0.83 5.57
C TYR A 726 -21.44 0.36 6.32
N THR A 727 -21.61 -0.10 7.56
CA THR A 727 -20.50 -0.64 8.37
C THR A 727 -19.86 -1.84 7.68
N TRP A 728 -20.63 -2.75 7.11
CA TRP A 728 -20.09 -3.90 6.37
C TRP A 728 -19.23 -3.45 5.18
N ILE A 729 -19.70 -2.47 4.40
CA ILE A 729 -18.93 -1.90 3.27
C ILE A 729 -17.67 -1.18 3.76
N ASP A 730 -17.79 -0.35 4.81
CA ASP A 730 -16.71 0.41 5.42
C ASP A 730 -15.61 -0.49 6.00
N LEU A 731 -15.96 -1.71 6.42
CA LEU A 731 -15.00 -2.71 6.89
C LEU A 731 -14.42 -3.57 5.76
N ASN A 732 -14.65 -3.20 4.50
CA ASN A 732 -14.20 -3.89 3.29
C ASN A 732 -14.96 -5.21 3.03
N ALA A 733 -16.24 -5.29 3.44
CA ALA A 733 -17.15 -6.41 3.21
C ALA A 733 -16.64 -7.80 3.68
N PRO A 734 -16.20 -7.95 4.95
CA PRO A 734 -15.75 -9.24 5.48
C PRO A 734 -16.91 -10.25 5.59
N TYR A 735 -16.59 -11.54 5.49
CA TYR A 735 -17.46 -12.66 5.80
C TYR A 735 -17.14 -13.25 7.19
N PHE A 736 -15.90 -13.71 7.37
CA PHE A 736 -15.39 -14.26 8.63
C PHE A 736 -14.88 -13.15 9.56
N GLY A 737 -15.08 -13.35 10.85
CA GLY A 737 -14.47 -12.55 11.92
C GLY A 737 -13.68 -13.41 12.91
N ALA A 738 -13.15 -14.55 12.46
CA ALA A 738 -12.36 -15.47 13.28
C ALA A 738 -11.33 -16.24 12.46
N PHE A 739 -10.17 -16.56 13.06
CA PHE A 739 -9.22 -17.56 12.55
C PHE A 739 -9.51 -18.91 13.22
N SER A 740 -10.15 -19.84 12.51
CA SER A 740 -10.73 -21.06 13.12
C SER A 740 -10.00 -22.37 12.82
N GLN A 741 -8.90 -22.35 12.06
CA GLN A 741 -8.19 -23.56 11.58
C GLN A 741 -6.73 -23.61 12.06
N LEU A 742 -6.47 -23.34 13.34
CA LEU A 742 -5.12 -23.10 13.85
C LEU A 742 -4.19 -24.34 13.80
N ASP A 743 -4.76 -25.54 13.95
CA ASP A 743 -3.98 -26.78 14.14
C ASP A 743 -3.87 -27.65 12.87
N LEU A 744 -4.01 -27.06 11.67
CA LEU A 744 -3.91 -27.85 10.42
C LEU A 744 -2.48 -28.38 10.15
N LYS A 745 -1.44 -27.65 10.59
CA LYS A 745 -0.03 -28.04 10.44
C LYS A 745 0.45 -28.71 11.72
N LYS A 746 1.17 -29.83 11.60
CA LYS A 746 1.68 -30.58 12.78
C LYS A 746 2.71 -29.79 13.57
N GLU A 747 3.39 -28.87 12.90
CA GLU A 747 4.43 -28.01 13.43
C GLU A 747 3.88 -26.75 14.12
N ALA A 748 2.56 -26.51 14.01
CA ALA A 748 1.92 -25.36 14.66
C ALA A 748 2.04 -25.47 16.20
N PRO A 749 2.38 -24.37 16.89
CA PRO A 749 2.31 -24.34 18.34
C PRO A 749 0.89 -24.71 18.81
N GLN A 750 0.78 -25.43 19.92
CA GLN A 750 -0.50 -25.87 20.49
C GLN A 750 -1.06 -24.80 21.44
N ASN A 751 -2.39 -24.71 21.57
CA ASN A 751 -3.08 -23.77 22.48
C ASN A 751 -2.66 -22.29 22.27
N GLN A 752 -2.49 -21.88 21.00
CA GLN A 752 -1.99 -20.54 20.68
C GLN A 752 -2.92 -19.41 21.15
N ILE A 753 -4.23 -19.66 21.20
CA ILE A 753 -5.21 -18.67 21.64
C ILE A 753 -4.97 -18.38 23.12
N GLU A 754 -4.95 -19.42 23.96
CA GLU A 754 -4.70 -19.31 25.39
C GLU A 754 -3.32 -18.71 25.67
N ARG A 755 -2.29 -19.17 24.96
CA ARG A 755 -0.92 -18.67 25.14
C ARG A 755 -0.76 -17.20 24.76
N ARG A 756 -1.40 -16.77 23.66
CA ARG A 756 -1.42 -15.35 23.25
C ARG A 756 -2.11 -14.50 24.32
N MET A 757 -3.26 -14.95 24.84
CA MET A 757 -3.99 -14.22 25.90
C MET A 757 -3.15 -14.12 27.18
N GLU A 758 -2.52 -15.22 27.60
CA GLU A 758 -1.65 -15.25 28.78
C GLU A 758 -0.50 -14.24 28.67
N LEU A 759 0.23 -14.25 27.55
CA LEU A 759 1.35 -13.35 27.31
C LEU A 759 0.91 -11.89 27.17
N ALA A 760 -0.23 -11.63 26.53
CA ALA A 760 -0.82 -10.29 26.42
C ALA A 760 -1.20 -9.75 27.80
N GLU A 761 -1.81 -10.57 28.66
CA GLU A 761 -2.18 -10.17 30.01
C GLU A 761 -0.94 -9.92 30.87
N LYS A 762 0.04 -10.83 30.83
CA LYS A 762 1.28 -10.74 31.61
C LYS A 762 2.15 -9.54 31.25
N TYR A 763 2.37 -9.29 29.96
CA TYR A 763 3.35 -8.29 29.50
C TYR A 763 2.74 -6.99 28.95
N SER A 764 1.41 -6.95 28.81
CA SER A 764 0.70 -5.79 28.26
C SER A 764 -0.55 -5.39 29.08
N GLY A 765 -1.00 -6.20 30.04
CA GLY A 765 -2.21 -5.92 30.81
C GLY A 765 -3.49 -5.94 29.96
N VAL A 766 -3.46 -6.63 28.81
CA VAL A 766 -4.58 -6.72 27.86
C VAL A 766 -5.12 -8.14 27.87
N HIS A 767 -6.44 -8.27 28.01
CA HIS A 767 -7.16 -9.54 27.90
C HIS A 767 -8.28 -9.38 26.88
N VAL A 768 -8.20 -10.12 25.77
CA VAL A 768 -9.22 -10.13 24.70
C VAL A 768 -9.54 -11.57 24.35
N ASP A 769 -10.77 -11.98 24.65
CA ASP A 769 -11.34 -13.27 24.26
C ASP A 769 -12.38 -13.03 23.17
N TRP A 770 -11.90 -12.93 21.93
CA TRP A 770 -12.75 -12.71 20.76
C TRP A 770 -13.74 -13.87 20.53
N GLN A 771 -13.43 -15.09 21.00
CA GLN A 771 -14.35 -16.22 20.87
C GLN A 771 -15.55 -16.05 21.79
N GLN A 772 -15.32 -15.61 23.03
CA GLN A 772 -16.38 -15.34 23.98
C GLN A 772 -17.23 -14.16 23.53
N GLU A 773 -16.63 -13.10 23.01
CA GLU A 773 -17.35 -11.94 22.47
C GLU A 773 -18.32 -12.28 21.33
N ILE A 774 -17.91 -13.14 20.38
CA ILE A 774 -18.79 -13.62 19.31
C ILE A 774 -19.94 -14.46 19.90
N LYS A 775 -19.66 -15.33 20.87
CA LYS A 775 -20.68 -16.17 21.53
C LYS A 775 -21.70 -15.31 22.28
N ASP A 776 -21.24 -14.32 23.03
CA ASP A 776 -22.07 -13.40 23.80
C ASP A 776 -22.98 -12.59 22.87
N TYR A 777 -22.43 -12.10 21.75
CA TYR A 777 -23.23 -11.39 20.76
C TYR A 777 -24.29 -12.27 20.10
N ALA A 778 -23.93 -13.51 19.71
CA ALA A 778 -24.89 -14.45 19.15
C ALA A 778 -26.03 -14.78 20.14
N ALA A 779 -25.72 -14.91 21.44
CA ALA A 779 -26.71 -15.10 22.48
C ALA A 779 -27.61 -13.86 22.65
N TRP A 780 -27.02 -12.66 22.62
CA TRP A 780 -27.75 -11.40 22.67
C TRP A 780 -28.72 -11.24 21.50
N LEU A 781 -28.29 -11.54 20.27
CA LEU A 781 -29.14 -11.50 19.06
C LEU A 781 -30.35 -12.42 19.18
N LYS A 782 -30.12 -13.67 19.60
CA LYS A 782 -31.19 -14.66 19.80
C LYS A 782 -32.22 -14.18 20.84
N ASN A 783 -31.76 -13.53 21.92
CA ASN A 783 -32.66 -12.98 22.94
C ASN A 783 -33.46 -11.78 22.42
N ARG A 784 -32.86 -10.94 21.59
CA ARG A 784 -33.54 -9.82 20.96
C ARG A 784 -34.64 -10.31 20.01
N GLU A 785 -34.33 -11.28 19.15
CA GLU A 785 -35.31 -11.92 18.25
C GLU A 785 -36.46 -12.59 19.01
N ASN A 786 -36.21 -13.15 20.20
CA ASN A 786 -37.25 -13.80 21.02
C ASN A 786 -38.13 -12.81 21.82
N ASN A 787 -37.60 -11.64 22.21
CA ASN A 787 -38.27 -10.67 23.09
C ASN A 787 -38.92 -9.51 22.32
N GLU A 788 -38.37 -9.14 21.17
CA GLU A 788 -39.08 -8.33 20.20
C GLU A 788 -40.01 -9.27 19.45
N VAL A 789 -41.27 -9.41 19.91
CA VAL A 789 -42.35 -9.86 19.02
C VAL A 789 -42.22 -8.97 17.81
N ASP A 790 -41.82 -9.57 16.71
CA ASP A 790 -41.29 -8.95 15.52
C ASP A 790 -42.34 -7.96 14.94
N ALA A 791 -42.40 -6.76 15.52
CA ALA A 791 -43.27 -5.67 15.08
C ALA A 791 -42.83 -5.15 13.70
N THR A 792 -41.68 -5.62 13.22
CA THR A 792 -41.15 -5.45 11.87
C THR A 792 -41.56 -6.54 10.88
N THR A 793 -41.94 -7.76 11.30
CA THR A 793 -42.62 -8.72 10.39
C THR A 793 -44.07 -8.32 10.09
N ALA A 794 -44.61 -7.30 10.76
CA ALA A 794 -45.83 -6.65 10.28
C ALA A 794 -45.68 -5.98 8.89
N ALA A 795 -44.46 -5.86 8.34
CA ALA A 795 -44.23 -5.47 6.95
C ALA A 795 -44.33 -6.64 5.94
N THR A 796 -44.42 -7.90 6.38
CA THR A 796 -44.47 -9.08 5.50
C THR A 796 -45.37 -10.23 6.00
N SER A 797 -46.34 -9.96 6.87
CA SER A 797 -47.42 -10.90 7.19
C SER A 797 -48.78 -10.41 6.67
N SER A 798 -49.00 -10.51 5.37
CA SER A 798 -50.35 -10.70 4.81
C SER A 798 -50.24 -11.43 3.47
N ASP A 799 -50.49 -12.74 3.51
CA ASP A 799 -50.68 -13.68 2.41
C ASP A 799 -49.57 -13.77 1.36
N GLY A 800 -49.31 -15.00 0.90
CA GLY A 800 -48.45 -15.32 -0.25
C GLY A 800 -48.92 -14.75 -1.59
N SER A 801 -49.73 -13.70 -1.60
CA SER A 801 -49.85 -12.77 -2.70
C SER A 801 -48.97 -11.57 -2.39
N ALA A 802 -47.91 -11.36 -3.15
CA ALA A 802 -47.27 -10.05 -3.23
C ALA A 802 -48.36 -8.97 -3.23
N PRO A 803 -48.29 -7.92 -2.39
CA PRO A 803 -49.09 -6.74 -2.64
C PRO A 803 -48.59 -6.17 -3.95
N SER A 804 -49.19 -6.65 -5.04
CA SER A 804 -49.51 -5.82 -6.18
C SER A 804 -50.31 -4.65 -5.59
N LYS A 805 -49.61 -3.65 -5.03
CA LYS A 805 -49.99 -2.29 -5.38
C LYS A 805 -49.98 -2.34 -6.88
N ALA A 806 -51.18 -2.48 -7.48
CA ALA A 806 -51.37 -2.44 -8.91
C ALA A 806 -50.46 -1.31 -9.37
N LYS A 807 -49.43 -1.61 -10.17
CA LYS A 807 -48.60 -0.58 -10.79
C LYS A 807 -49.64 0.41 -11.30
N LYS A 808 -49.78 1.58 -10.65
CA LYS A 808 -50.72 2.62 -11.12
C LYS A 808 -50.39 2.69 -12.59
N LYS A 809 -51.31 2.35 -13.50
CA LYS A 809 -51.01 2.29 -14.94
C LYS A 809 -50.39 3.65 -15.28
N VAL A 810 -49.07 3.71 -15.34
CA VAL A 810 -48.39 4.99 -15.48
C VAL A 810 -48.60 5.33 -16.94
N LYS A 811 -49.39 6.38 -17.18
CA LYS A 811 -49.75 6.77 -18.55
C LYS A 811 -48.46 7.07 -19.30
N THR A 812 -48.24 6.40 -20.42
CA THR A 812 -47.16 6.74 -21.35
C THR A 812 -47.27 8.20 -21.75
N VAL A 813 -46.20 8.97 -21.52
CA VAL A 813 -46.17 10.39 -21.89
C VAL A 813 -46.03 10.50 -23.40
N LYS A 814 -47.09 10.98 -24.06
CA LYS A 814 -47.05 11.27 -25.50
C LYS A 814 -46.63 12.71 -25.72
N VAL A 815 -45.59 12.93 -26.51
CA VAL A 815 -45.09 14.26 -26.90
C VAL A 815 -45.19 14.38 -28.41
N LYS A 816 -45.80 15.46 -28.91
CA LYS A 816 -45.95 15.69 -30.35
C LYS A 816 -44.56 15.84 -30.99
N GLY A 817 -44.29 15.05 -32.03
CA GLY A 817 -43.01 15.08 -32.76
C GLY A 817 -41.85 14.37 -32.07
N PHE A 818 -42.14 13.46 -31.12
CA PHE A 818 -41.17 12.58 -30.48
C PHE A 818 -41.82 11.20 -30.19
N PRO A 819 -41.14 10.06 -30.41
CA PRO A 819 -39.79 9.93 -30.96
C PRO A 819 -39.70 10.30 -32.45
N PHE A 820 -38.47 10.42 -32.95
CA PHE A 820 -38.16 10.60 -34.38
C PHE A 820 -36.93 9.74 -34.75
N ASN A 821 -36.80 9.40 -36.02
CA ASN A 821 -35.74 8.49 -36.50
C ASN A 821 -34.40 9.22 -36.73
N ARG A 822 -33.36 8.47 -37.09
CA ARG A 822 -32.00 9.00 -37.33
C ARG A 822 -31.96 10.07 -38.43
N GLU A 823 -32.67 9.88 -39.54
CA GLU A 823 -32.70 10.83 -40.66
C GLU A 823 -33.36 12.14 -40.23
N GLU A 824 -34.49 12.04 -39.52
CA GLU A 824 -35.18 13.21 -38.95
C GLU A 824 -34.33 13.93 -37.90
N ALA A 825 -33.56 13.20 -37.08
CA ALA A 825 -32.63 13.78 -36.11
C ALA A 825 -31.53 14.60 -36.80
N VAL A 826 -30.92 14.06 -37.86
CA VAL A 826 -29.90 14.75 -38.67
C VAL A 826 -30.49 15.96 -39.37
N GLN A 827 -31.67 15.84 -39.99
CA GLN A 827 -32.37 16.95 -40.64
C GLN A 827 -32.68 18.08 -39.64
N LYS A 828 -33.15 17.75 -38.43
CA LYS A 828 -33.41 18.74 -37.37
C LYS A 828 -32.15 19.49 -36.95
N GLN A 829 -31.02 18.80 -36.83
CA GLN A 829 -29.74 19.44 -36.49
C GLN A 829 -29.25 20.35 -37.63
N GLN A 830 -29.38 19.91 -38.88
CA GLN A 830 -28.96 20.66 -40.06
C GLN A 830 -29.84 21.88 -40.35
N ALA A 831 -31.14 21.82 -40.00
CA ALA A 831 -32.09 22.91 -40.25
C ALA A 831 -31.71 24.25 -39.59
N ASP A 832 -30.95 24.22 -38.50
CA ASP A 832 -30.47 25.43 -37.82
C ASP A 832 -29.23 26.06 -38.51
N ASN A 833 -28.67 25.42 -39.55
CA ASN A 833 -27.53 25.88 -40.36
C ASN A 833 -26.31 26.32 -39.52
N LYS A 834 -26.01 25.58 -38.45
CA LYS A 834 -24.92 25.86 -37.51
C LYS A 834 -23.64 25.10 -37.90
N ALA A 835 -22.57 25.82 -38.23
CA ALA A 835 -21.25 25.22 -38.53
C ALA A 835 -20.53 24.74 -37.25
N PRO A 836 -19.85 23.57 -37.25
CA PRO A 836 -19.14 23.05 -36.07
C PRO A 836 -18.25 24.10 -35.40
N ARG A 837 -18.26 24.14 -34.07
CA ARG A 837 -17.43 25.07 -33.27
C ARG A 837 -16.28 24.32 -32.61
N LYS A 838 -15.18 25.03 -32.40
CA LYS A 838 -14.01 24.53 -31.68
C LYS A 838 -13.61 25.55 -30.62
N LEU A 839 -13.45 25.08 -29.39
CA LEU A 839 -12.97 25.88 -28.27
C LEU A 839 -11.48 25.64 -28.08
N THR A 840 -10.76 26.68 -27.66
CA THR A 840 -9.34 26.56 -27.28
C THR A 840 -9.22 26.38 -25.77
N VAL A 841 -8.64 25.27 -25.33
CA VAL A 841 -8.36 24.99 -23.91
C VAL A 841 -6.99 25.55 -23.54
N ALA A 842 -5.94 25.19 -24.28
CA ALA A 842 -4.57 25.69 -24.14
C ALA A 842 -3.88 25.75 -25.52
N PRO A 843 -2.69 26.34 -25.68
CA PRO A 843 -1.98 26.31 -26.96
C PRO A 843 -1.85 24.88 -27.48
N GLY A 844 -2.40 24.59 -28.66
CA GLY A 844 -2.40 23.24 -29.26
C GLY A 844 -3.45 22.26 -28.72
N ILE A 845 -4.20 22.61 -27.67
CA ILE A 845 -5.22 21.75 -27.06
C ILE A 845 -6.61 22.36 -27.28
N THR A 846 -7.47 21.64 -27.99
CA THR A 846 -8.80 22.11 -28.42
C THR A 846 -9.92 21.16 -28.03
N LEU A 847 -11.14 21.67 -28.03
CA LEU A 847 -12.37 20.92 -27.74
C LEU A 847 -13.40 21.14 -28.86
N ASP A 848 -13.86 20.07 -29.50
CA ASP A 848 -14.85 20.13 -30.56
C ASP A 848 -16.27 20.18 -30.00
N MET A 849 -17.11 21.02 -30.60
CA MET A 849 -18.48 21.28 -30.17
C MET A 849 -19.45 21.02 -31.32
N VAL A 850 -20.58 20.40 -31.00
CA VAL A 850 -21.66 20.13 -31.94
C VAL A 850 -22.96 20.80 -31.49
N TRP A 851 -23.79 21.21 -32.46
CA TRP A 851 -25.05 21.88 -32.21
C TRP A 851 -26.17 20.89 -31.89
N ILE A 852 -26.96 21.16 -30.85
CA ILE A 852 -28.13 20.38 -30.47
C ILE A 852 -29.38 21.24 -30.62
N PRO A 853 -30.35 20.85 -31.48
CA PRO A 853 -31.54 21.66 -31.74
C PRO A 853 -32.47 21.71 -30.52
N ALA A 854 -33.26 22.78 -30.42
CA ALA A 854 -34.33 22.88 -29.43
C ALA A 854 -35.42 21.81 -29.64
N GLY A 855 -36.13 21.42 -28.59
CA GLY A 855 -37.14 20.37 -28.71
C GLY A 855 -37.91 20.07 -27.44
N THR A 856 -38.83 19.12 -27.55
CA THR A 856 -39.65 18.62 -26.44
C THR A 856 -39.69 17.11 -26.52
N PHE A 857 -39.53 16.44 -25.38
CA PHE A 857 -39.46 14.98 -25.33
C PHE A 857 -40.05 14.42 -24.03
N ALA A 858 -40.23 13.10 -24.00
CA ALA A 858 -40.57 12.39 -22.77
C ALA A 858 -39.26 12.11 -22.00
N MET A 859 -39.06 12.81 -20.88
CA MET A 859 -37.91 12.70 -20.00
C MET A 859 -38.18 11.75 -18.85
N GLY A 860 -37.17 10.99 -18.43
CA GLY A 860 -37.29 9.94 -17.44
C GLY A 860 -37.89 8.65 -18.02
N ASP A 861 -38.24 7.73 -17.14
CA ASP A 861 -38.93 6.49 -17.49
C ASP A 861 -39.96 6.12 -16.40
N ASN A 862 -40.62 4.97 -16.54
CA ASN A 862 -41.60 4.49 -15.56
C ASN A 862 -41.17 3.17 -14.90
N ASN A 863 -39.91 2.77 -15.10
CA ASN A 863 -39.37 1.48 -14.73
C ASN A 863 -38.39 1.60 -13.57
N GLU A 864 -37.59 2.66 -13.54
CA GLU A 864 -36.54 2.91 -12.56
C GLU A 864 -36.98 3.98 -11.55
N PRO A 865 -36.97 3.69 -10.24
CA PRO A 865 -37.43 4.63 -9.21
C PRO A 865 -36.73 5.99 -9.23
N SER A 866 -35.43 6.02 -9.56
CA SER A 866 -34.64 7.26 -9.62
C SER A 866 -35.04 8.18 -10.79
N ALA A 867 -35.67 7.63 -11.82
CA ALA A 867 -36.02 8.32 -13.06
C ALA A 867 -37.53 8.39 -13.31
N SER A 868 -38.36 8.07 -12.30
CA SER A 868 -39.81 7.95 -12.40
C SER A 868 -40.56 9.05 -11.62
N PRO A 869 -41.73 9.52 -12.09
CA PRO A 869 -42.38 9.14 -13.36
C PRO A 869 -41.78 9.88 -14.55
N ALA A 870 -41.93 9.30 -15.75
CA ALA A 870 -41.66 10.00 -16.99
C ALA A 870 -42.59 11.22 -17.14
N PHE A 871 -42.08 12.32 -17.70
CA PHE A 871 -42.83 13.55 -17.89
C PHE A 871 -42.39 14.31 -19.16
N LYS A 872 -43.22 15.26 -19.60
CA LYS A 872 -42.91 16.11 -20.75
C LYS A 872 -41.87 17.15 -20.32
N ALA A 873 -40.67 17.11 -20.91
CA ALA A 873 -39.63 18.11 -20.70
C ALA A 873 -39.36 18.89 -21.99
N GLN A 874 -38.83 20.11 -21.86
CA GLN A 874 -38.57 21.01 -22.97
C GLN A 874 -37.17 21.59 -22.89
N VAL A 875 -36.42 21.48 -23.98
CA VAL A 875 -35.21 22.24 -24.26
C VAL A 875 -35.62 23.45 -25.08
N ARG A 876 -35.68 24.63 -24.45
CA ARG A 876 -36.29 25.85 -25.04
C ARG A 876 -35.46 26.48 -26.14
N LYS A 877 -34.13 26.43 -26.02
CA LYS A 877 -33.17 26.94 -27.00
C LYS A 877 -32.18 25.84 -27.35
N GLY A 878 -31.75 25.81 -28.60
CA GLY A 878 -30.63 24.98 -29.00
C GLY A 878 -29.34 25.44 -28.32
N PHE A 879 -28.36 24.55 -28.23
CA PHE A 879 -27.10 24.80 -27.53
C PHE A 879 -25.96 24.02 -28.18
N TRP A 880 -24.74 24.48 -27.95
CA TRP A 880 -23.55 23.70 -28.32
C TRP A 880 -23.16 22.78 -27.16
N ILE A 881 -22.73 21.56 -27.46
CA ILE A 881 -22.18 20.63 -26.47
C ILE A 881 -20.88 20.03 -26.98
N SER A 882 -19.95 19.71 -26.08
CA SER A 882 -18.73 18.99 -26.47
C SER A 882 -19.06 17.63 -27.07
N THR A 883 -18.39 17.27 -28.16
CA THR A 883 -18.62 16.00 -28.88
C THR A 883 -18.22 14.80 -28.03
N THR A 884 -17.28 14.97 -27.12
CA THR A 884 -16.78 14.00 -26.14
C THR A 884 -16.84 14.55 -24.70
N GLU A 885 -16.62 13.68 -23.72
CA GLU A 885 -16.21 14.05 -22.37
C GLU A 885 -14.90 14.86 -22.41
N ILE A 886 -14.68 15.65 -21.37
CA ILE A 886 -13.40 16.34 -21.15
C ILE A 886 -12.32 15.30 -20.84
N THR A 887 -11.19 15.36 -21.54
CA THR A 887 -10.08 14.42 -21.35
C THR A 887 -9.14 14.86 -20.22
N ASN A 888 -8.29 13.94 -19.75
CA ASN A 888 -7.21 14.27 -18.82
C ASN A 888 -6.29 15.38 -19.38
N GLU A 889 -5.89 15.32 -20.66
CA GLU A 889 -5.07 16.36 -21.30
C GLU A 889 -5.75 17.74 -21.28
N GLN A 890 -7.04 17.80 -21.59
CA GLN A 890 -7.80 19.05 -21.58
C GLN A 890 -7.94 19.60 -20.16
N PHE A 891 -8.27 18.75 -19.19
CA PHE A 891 -8.45 19.17 -17.80
C PHE A 891 -7.11 19.62 -17.17
N CYS A 892 -6.08 18.80 -17.28
CA CYS A 892 -4.75 19.07 -16.69
C CYS A 892 -4.04 20.26 -17.35
N ALA A 893 -4.43 20.66 -18.57
CA ALA A 893 -3.94 21.90 -19.18
C ALA A 893 -4.35 23.16 -18.39
N LEU A 894 -5.42 23.09 -17.59
CA LEU A 894 -5.87 24.16 -16.68
C LEU A 894 -5.63 23.84 -15.20
N PHE A 895 -5.58 22.56 -14.84
CA PHE A 895 -5.39 22.05 -13.48
C PHE A 895 -4.25 21.01 -13.44
N PRO A 896 -2.98 21.44 -13.52
CA PRO A 896 -1.85 20.53 -13.74
C PRO A 896 -1.61 19.51 -12.62
N GLU A 897 -2.10 19.79 -11.41
CA GLU A 897 -1.96 18.90 -10.24
C GLU A 897 -3.00 17.76 -10.22
N HIS A 898 -3.99 17.75 -11.13
CA HIS A 898 -4.98 16.69 -11.17
C HIS A 898 -4.38 15.37 -11.69
N ASP A 899 -4.74 14.28 -11.01
CA ASP A 899 -4.42 12.92 -11.42
C ASP A 899 -5.67 12.04 -11.28
N SER A 900 -6.08 11.42 -12.41
CA SER A 900 -7.16 10.44 -12.46
C SER A 900 -6.73 9.06 -11.93
N ARG A 901 -5.45 8.86 -11.59
CA ARG A 901 -4.85 7.69 -10.93
C ARG A 901 -5.06 6.38 -11.68
N PHE A 902 -5.13 5.27 -10.93
CA PHE A 902 -5.24 3.91 -11.41
C PHE A 902 -6.57 3.27 -11.02
N ILE A 903 -6.92 2.21 -11.72
CA ILE A 903 -8.01 1.28 -11.40
C ILE A 903 -7.39 -0.02 -10.92
N GLY A 904 -7.78 -0.45 -9.72
CA GLY A 904 -7.26 -1.64 -9.07
C GLY A 904 -7.70 -2.95 -9.74
N GLN A 905 -6.92 -3.99 -9.48
CA GLN A 905 -7.20 -5.38 -9.83
C GLN A 905 -7.87 -6.10 -8.64
N THR A 906 -8.40 -7.30 -8.89
CA THR A 906 -8.88 -8.22 -7.84
C THR A 906 -7.95 -9.42 -7.75
N TRP A 907 -7.71 -9.91 -6.52
CA TRP A 907 -6.61 -10.81 -6.09
C TRP A 907 -5.51 -10.05 -5.29
N LYS A 908 -4.39 -10.75 -5.04
CA LYS A 908 -3.19 -10.27 -4.33
C LYS A 908 -1.94 -10.18 -5.23
N ASP A 909 -0.79 -9.85 -4.64
CA ASP A 909 0.55 -9.88 -5.27
C ASP A 909 0.75 -8.82 -6.37
N HIS A 910 0.05 -7.69 -6.26
CA HIS A 910 0.13 -6.61 -7.24
C HIS A 910 1.50 -5.95 -7.21
N THR A 911 2.21 -5.98 -8.35
CA THR A 911 3.52 -5.33 -8.52
C THR A 911 3.44 -3.97 -9.20
N THR A 912 2.23 -3.51 -9.50
CA THR A 912 1.93 -2.19 -10.08
C THR A 912 0.69 -1.60 -9.38
N PRO A 913 0.46 -0.28 -9.49
CA PRO A 913 -0.73 0.35 -8.91
C PRO A 913 -2.07 -0.05 -9.58
N GLY A 914 -2.03 -0.81 -10.68
CA GLY A 914 -3.21 -1.20 -11.48
C GLY A 914 -3.20 -0.64 -12.90
N TYR A 915 -4.38 -0.45 -13.48
CA TYR A 915 -4.55 0.06 -14.85
C TYR A 915 -4.66 1.59 -14.86
N ALA A 916 -3.87 2.27 -15.70
CA ALA A 916 -3.85 3.73 -15.76
C ALA A 916 -5.18 4.30 -16.30
N ALA A 917 -5.81 5.17 -15.52
CA ALA A 917 -6.98 5.95 -15.94
C ALA A 917 -6.65 7.44 -16.17
N ASN A 918 -5.35 7.78 -16.14
CA ASN A 918 -4.82 9.13 -16.33
C ASN A 918 -4.14 9.35 -17.70
N LEU A 919 -4.41 8.51 -18.71
CA LEU A 919 -3.84 8.72 -20.04
C LEU A 919 -4.44 9.98 -20.70
N PRO A 920 -3.68 10.71 -21.53
CA PRO A 920 -4.08 12.02 -22.06
C PRO A 920 -5.46 12.08 -22.72
N LYS A 921 -5.83 11.04 -23.48
CA LYS A 921 -7.09 10.97 -24.24
C LYS A 921 -8.22 10.22 -23.53
N GLN A 922 -7.97 9.64 -22.36
CA GLN A 922 -9.04 9.11 -21.51
C GLN A 922 -9.85 10.26 -20.91
N PRO A 923 -11.14 10.05 -20.62
CA PRO A 923 -11.94 11.03 -19.91
C PRO A 923 -11.35 11.29 -18.51
N VAL A 924 -11.43 12.53 -18.06
CA VAL A 924 -11.04 12.89 -16.69
C VAL A 924 -12.05 12.32 -15.70
N ILE A 925 -11.56 11.71 -14.62
CA ILE A 925 -12.37 11.11 -13.54
C ILE A 925 -11.85 11.55 -12.16
N ARG A 926 -12.52 11.13 -11.08
CA ARG A 926 -12.19 11.52 -9.70
C ARG A 926 -12.21 13.03 -9.49
N ILE A 927 -13.07 13.72 -10.22
CA ILE A 927 -13.31 15.16 -10.06
C ILE A 927 -14.66 15.41 -9.40
N SER A 928 -14.74 16.52 -8.68
CA SER A 928 -15.96 17.01 -8.07
C SER A 928 -16.76 17.86 -9.05
N TRP A 929 -18.05 18.03 -8.75
CA TRP A 929 -18.91 18.95 -9.50
C TRP A 929 -18.39 20.40 -9.43
N ASP A 930 -17.83 20.80 -8.28
CA ASP A 930 -17.25 22.12 -8.09
C ASP A 930 -16.03 22.33 -9.01
N GLU A 931 -15.12 21.35 -9.09
CA GLU A 931 -13.97 21.36 -10.01
C GLU A 931 -14.40 21.39 -11.49
N ALA A 932 -15.43 20.62 -11.86
CA ALA A 932 -15.99 20.63 -13.21
C ALA A 932 -16.57 22.01 -13.59
N ASN A 933 -17.22 22.69 -12.65
CA ASN A 933 -17.70 24.06 -12.87
C ASN A 933 -16.57 25.08 -12.94
N ASP A 934 -15.52 24.93 -12.14
CA ASP A 934 -14.36 25.81 -12.21
C ASP A 934 -13.64 25.68 -13.56
N PHE A 935 -13.56 24.48 -14.12
CA PHE A 935 -13.12 24.26 -15.50
C PHE A 935 -14.01 25.04 -16.50
N CYS A 936 -15.33 24.93 -16.38
CA CYS A 936 -16.27 25.68 -17.24
C CYS A 936 -16.06 27.20 -17.14
N LYS A 937 -15.84 27.74 -15.93
CA LYS A 937 -15.59 29.17 -15.70
C LYS A 937 -14.28 29.62 -16.34
N GLN A 938 -13.20 28.84 -16.21
CA GLN A 938 -11.92 29.16 -16.84
C GLN A 938 -12.04 29.13 -18.37
N LEU A 939 -12.70 28.09 -18.92
CA LEU A 939 -12.89 27.96 -20.35
C LEU A 939 -13.77 29.09 -20.92
N SER A 940 -14.81 29.51 -20.18
CA SER A 940 -15.67 30.66 -20.52
C SER A 940 -14.87 31.94 -20.70
N LYS A 941 -14.02 32.27 -19.72
CA LYS A 941 -13.15 33.45 -19.76
C LYS A 941 -12.23 33.42 -20.99
N LYS A 942 -11.68 32.25 -21.29
CA LYS A 942 -10.71 32.06 -22.37
C LYS A 942 -11.31 32.19 -23.77
N ASN A 943 -12.55 31.73 -23.95
CA ASN A 943 -13.23 31.71 -25.25
C ASN A 943 -14.29 32.83 -25.39
N GLN A 944 -14.44 33.68 -24.37
CA GLN A 944 -15.38 34.80 -24.35
C GLN A 944 -16.83 34.39 -24.66
N CYS A 945 -17.24 33.24 -24.15
CA CYS A 945 -18.59 32.70 -24.29
C CYS A 945 -19.05 32.06 -22.97
N ASN A 946 -20.35 31.89 -22.80
CA ASN A 946 -20.92 31.32 -21.58
C ASN A 946 -20.87 29.79 -21.62
N ILE A 947 -19.83 29.19 -21.02
CA ILE A 947 -19.63 27.75 -20.95
C ILE A 947 -20.05 27.24 -19.58
N THR A 948 -20.91 26.22 -19.55
CA THR A 948 -21.37 25.58 -18.31
C THR A 948 -21.46 24.06 -18.46
N LEU A 949 -21.68 23.34 -17.36
CA LEU A 949 -22.18 21.97 -17.43
C LEU A 949 -23.59 21.94 -18.06
N PRO A 950 -23.99 20.86 -18.75
CA PRO A 950 -25.38 20.70 -19.20
C PRO A 950 -26.33 20.59 -18.00
N THR A 951 -27.57 21.05 -18.15
CA THR A 951 -28.66 20.60 -17.26
C THR A 951 -28.96 19.12 -17.51
N GLU A 952 -29.54 18.43 -16.55
CA GLU A 952 -29.96 17.04 -16.76
C GLU A 952 -30.98 16.87 -17.90
N THR A 953 -31.78 17.90 -18.18
CA THR A 953 -32.73 17.91 -19.31
C THR A 953 -32.01 18.07 -20.65
N GLN A 954 -31.02 18.97 -20.73
CA GLN A 954 -30.19 19.13 -21.93
C GLN A 954 -29.40 17.85 -22.21
N TRP A 955 -28.83 17.25 -21.18
CA TRP A 955 -28.06 16.01 -21.29
C TRP A 955 -28.92 14.86 -21.80
N GLU A 956 -30.09 14.60 -21.20
CA GLU A 956 -30.93 13.48 -21.61
C GLU A 956 -31.50 13.69 -23.03
N TRP A 957 -31.84 14.92 -23.39
CA TRP A 957 -32.24 15.25 -24.76
C TRP A 957 -31.13 14.90 -25.76
N ALA A 958 -29.90 15.33 -25.46
CA ALA A 958 -28.72 15.10 -26.29
C ALA A 958 -28.38 13.60 -26.41
N ALA A 959 -28.46 12.86 -25.30
CA ALA A 959 -28.21 11.41 -25.28
C ALA A 959 -29.24 10.64 -26.12
N ARG A 960 -30.53 10.98 -25.97
CA ARG A 960 -31.63 10.32 -26.69
C ARG A 960 -31.59 10.54 -28.19
N ALA A 961 -31.21 11.74 -28.65
CA ALA A 961 -31.13 12.10 -30.07
C ALA A 961 -32.36 11.68 -30.91
N GLY A 962 -33.56 11.76 -30.32
CA GLY A 962 -34.83 11.35 -30.93
C GLY A 962 -35.40 10.01 -30.47
N SER A 963 -34.60 9.16 -29.82
CA SER A 963 -35.03 7.85 -29.31
C SER A 963 -35.89 7.95 -28.05
N ALA A 964 -36.98 7.18 -28.02
CA ALA A 964 -37.77 6.92 -26.81
C ALA A 964 -37.34 5.65 -26.06
N GLY A 965 -36.33 4.91 -26.58
CA GLY A 965 -35.78 3.71 -25.94
C GLY A 965 -34.90 4.02 -24.73
N ASP A 966 -34.31 2.96 -24.17
CA ASP A 966 -33.33 3.06 -23.10
C ASP A 966 -32.04 3.75 -23.61
N PHE A 967 -31.66 3.43 -24.85
CA PHE A 967 -30.51 4.00 -25.58
C PHE A 967 -30.96 4.58 -26.93
N TRP A 968 -30.08 5.38 -27.55
CA TRP A 968 -30.30 5.84 -28.92
C TRP A 968 -30.15 4.72 -29.97
N PHE A 969 -29.43 3.65 -29.62
CA PHE A 969 -29.17 2.48 -30.46
C PHE A 969 -30.03 1.25 -30.14
N GLY A 970 -30.86 1.27 -29.10
CA GLY A 970 -31.70 0.12 -28.74
C GLY A 970 -32.20 0.12 -27.30
N ASP A 971 -32.61 -1.07 -26.85
CA ASP A 971 -32.98 -1.35 -25.46
C ASP A 971 -31.79 -1.91 -24.65
N ARG A 972 -32.03 -2.30 -23.39
CA ARG A 972 -31.03 -2.91 -22.49
C ARG A 972 -30.45 -4.24 -23.00
N GLN A 973 -31.04 -4.89 -24.00
CA GLN A 973 -30.55 -6.16 -24.56
C GLN A 973 -29.75 -5.96 -25.85
N ALA A 974 -29.66 -4.72 -26.36
CA ALA A 974 -28.88 -4.40 -27.55
C ALA A 974 -27.39 -4.66 -27.32
N ASP A 975 -26.70 -5.14 -28.37
CA ASP A 975 -25.24 -5.20 -28.41
C ASP A 975 -24.69 -3.77 -28.42
N PHE A 976 -24.25 -3.30 -27.25
CA PHE A 976 -23.73 -1.96 -27.04
C PHE A 976 -22.27 -1.81 -27.47
N GLY A 977 -21.54 -2.90 -27.72
CA GLY A 977 -20.09 -2.87 -27.93
C GLY A 977 -19.61 -1.90 -29.02
N PRO A 978 -20.33 -1.75 -30.15
CA PRO A 978 -19.98 -0.74 -31.16
C PRO A 978 -20.27 0.72 -30.79
N TYR A 979 -21.01 0.97 -29.71
CA TYR A 979 -21.66 2.25 -29.40
C TYR A 979 -21.22 2.85 -28.06
N GLU A 980 -20.93 2.04 -27.05
CA GLU A 980 -20.63 2.49 -25.69
C GLU A 980 -19.64 1.53 -25.01
N ASN A 981 -18.82 2.05 -24.09
CA ASN A 981 -17.95 1.24 -23.20
C ASN A 981 -18.66 1.00 -21.86
N LEU A 982 -19.03 -0.24 -21.53
CA LEU A 982 -19.81 -0.61 -20.34
C LEU A 982 -19.26 -1.90 -19.71
N ALA A 983 -19.77 -2.29 -18.54
CA ALA A 983 -19.32 -3.55 -17.91
C ALA A 983 -19.70 -4.77 -18.75
N ASP A 984 -18.70 -5.35 -19.41
CA ASP A 984 -18.86 -6.40 -20.42
C ASP A 984 -17.91 -7.59 -20.18
N SER A 985 -17.74 -8.44 -21.20
CA SER A 985 -16.84 -9.61 -21.14
C SER A 985 -15.36 -9.28 -20.94
N THR A 986 -14.89 -8.04 -21.15
CA THR A 986 -13.50 -7.66 -20.89
C THR A 986 -13.23 -7.44 -19.41
N THR A 987 -14.22 -6.99 -18.64
CA THR A 987 -14.07 -6.73 -17.18
C THR A 987 -13.66 -7.95 -16.35
N VAL A 988 -13.77 -9.14 -16.94
CA VAL A 988 -13.25 -10.39 -16.37
C VAL A 988 -11.74 -10.38 -16.16
N ASP A 989 -11.02 -9.59 -16.95
CA ASP A 989 -9.56 -9.51 -16.88
C ASP A 989 -9.07 -8.64 -15.71
N LEU A 990 -9.98 -8.04 -14.94
CA LEU A 990 -9.69 -7.45 -13.63
C LEU A 990 -9.39 -8.52 -12.57
N ALA A 991 -9.85 -9.75 -12.77
CA ALA A 991 -9.46 -10.91 -11.96
C ALA A 991 -8.12 -11.44 -12.44
N VAL A 992 -7.11 -11.34 -11.58
CA VAL A 992 -5.73 -11.68 -11.93
C VAL A 992 -5.15 -12.73 -10.99
N THR A 993 -4.03 -13.35 -11.35
CA THR A 993 -3.34 -14.34 -10.50
C THR A 993 -1.84 -14.42 -10.79
N GLY A 994 -1.09 -14.91 -9.80
CA GLY A 994 0.37 -15.09 -9.86
C GLY A 994 1.18 -13.86 -9.47
N VAL A 995 2.51 -14.03 -9.35
CA VAL A 995 3.45 -12.93 -9.13
C VAL A 995 3.55 -12.10 -10.42
N ASN A 996 3.48 -10.77 -10.32
CA ASN A 996 3.30 -9.86 -11.47
C ASN A 996 2.02 -10.22 -12.24
N PRO A 997 0.87 -10.01 -11.59
CA PRO A 997 -0.34 -10.79 -11.82
C PRO A 997 -0.89 -10.57 -13.24
N LYS A 998 -1.42 -11.66 -13.81
CA LYS A 998 -2.02 -11.69 -15.15
C LYS A 998 -3.48 -12.12 -15.07
N PRO A 999 -4.34 -11.75 -16.05
CA PRO A 999 -5.72 -12.19 -16.09
C PRO A 999 -5.87 -13.70 -15.86
N MET A 1000 -6.82 -14.08 -15.02
CA MET A 1000 -7.08 -15.48 -14.70
C MET A 1000 -7.53 -16.26 -15.93
N ARG A 1001 -7.04 -17.49 -16.06
CA ARG A 1001 -7.43 -18.37 -17.17
C ARG A 1001 -8.94 -18.66 -17.10
N PRO A 1002 -9.64 -18.81 -18.25
CA PRO A 1002 -11.08 -19.09 -18.25
C PRO A 1002 -11.53 -20.32 -17.47
N ASN A 1003 -10.65 -21.31 -17.31
CA ASN A 1003 -10.90 -22.55 -16.57
C ASN A 1003 -10.22 -22.58 -15.19
N ASP A 1004 -9.73 -21.44 -14.69
CA ASP A 1004 -9.23 -21.38 -13.33
C ASP A 1004 -10.40 -21.58 -12.35
N PRO A 1005 -10.33 -22.57 -11.44
CA PRO A 1005 -11.43 -22.86 -10.52
C PRO A 1005 -11.70 -21.71 -9.54
N MET A 1006 -10.76 -20.79 -9.36
CA MET A 1006 -10.93 -19.63 -8.47
C MET A 1006 -11.56 -18.43 -9.16
N ARG A 1007 -11.63 -18.44 -10.51
CA ARG A 1007 -12.08 -17.29 -11.28
C ARG A 1007 -13.47 -16.82 -10.89
N GLU A 1008 -14.41 -17.73 -10.65
CA GLU A 1008 -15.79 -17.37 -10.28
C GLU A 1008 -15.89 -16.53 -9.00
N PHE A 1009 -14.90 -16.62 -8.11
CA PHE A 1009 -14.86 -15.87 -6.86
C PHE A 1009 -14.25 -14.47 -7.04
N TRP A 1010 -13.34 -14.26 -7.99
CA TRP A 1010 -12.62 -12.98 -8.16
C TRP A 1010 -13.15 -12.17 -9.34
N ASP A 1011 -13.67 -12.83 -10.37
CA ASP A 1011 -14.43 -12.25 -11.46
C ASP A 1011 -15.90 -12.02 -11.07
N PHE A 1012 -16.11 -11.34 -9.94
CA PHE A 1012 -17.43 -11.23 -9.33
C PHE A 1012 -18.23 -10.01 -9.79
N LEU A 1013 -17.62 -9.06 -10.51
CA LEU A 1013 -18.28 -7.80 -10.86
C LEU A 1013 -19.46 -8.06 -11.83
N PRO A 1014 -20.66 -7.53 -11.56
CA PRO A 1014 -21.79 -7.66 -12.47
C PRO A 1014 -21.48 -7.07 -13.86
N LYS A 1015 -21.69 -7.86 -14.93
CA LYS A 1015 -21.29 -7.53 -16.32
C LYS A 1015 -22.17 -8.25 -17.36
N GLU A 1016 -22.12 -7.83 -18.62
CA GLU A 1016 -22.74 -8.52 -19.77
C GLU A 1016 -21.71 -9.36 -20.53
N LEU A 1017 -21.77 -10.69 -20.38
CA LEU A 1017 -20.76 -11.61 -20.93
C LEU A 1017 -20.86 -11.85 -22.45
N ASN A 1018 -21.97 -11.50 -23.07
CA ASN A 1018 -22.23 -11.69 -24.50
C ASN A 1018 -21.82 -10.48 -25.35
N VAL A 1019 -21.31 -9.41 -24.73
CA VAL A 1019 -20.84 -8.19 -25.40
C VAL A 1019 -19.34 -8.02 -25.15
N ASN A 1020 -18.63 -7.49 -26.15
CA ASN A 1020 -17.22 -7.13 -26.03
C ASN A 1020 -16.97 -5.79 -26.73
N ASP A 1021 -16.65 -4.76 -25.97
CA ASP A 1021 -16.31 -3.41 -26.40
C ASP A 1021 -14.78 -3.19 -26.54
N HIS A 1022 -13.99 -4.21 -26.19
CA HIS A 1022 -12.53 -4.24 -26.23
C HIS A 1022 -11.81 -3.29 -25.25
N HIS A 1023 -12.49 -2.76 -24.24
CA HIS A 1023 -11.93 -1.81 -23.28
C HIS A 1023 -12.16 -2.22 -21.82
N LEU A 1024 -11.07 -2.68 -21.18
CA LEU A 1024 -11.10 -3.12 -19.78
C LEU A 1024 -11.52 -2.04 -18.75
N ILE A 1025 -11.12 -0.80 -19.02
CA ILE A 1025 -11.45 0.39 -18.24
C ILE A 1025 -11.85 1.52 -19.20
N SER A 1026 -11.94 2.76 -18.72
CA SER A 1026 -12.22 3.92 -19.58
C SER A 1026 -11.33 3.94 -20.83
N ALA A 1027 -11.97 4.12 -21.98
CA ALA A 1027 -11.33 4.18 -23.28
C ALA A 1027 -10.83 5.60 -23.58
N ASN A 1028 -10.08 5.75 -24.68
CA ASN A 1028 -9.93 7.06 -25.27
C ASN A 1028 -11.31 7.56 -25.71
N VAL A 1029 -11.59 8.85 -25.52
CA VAL A 1029 -12.86 9.42 -25.98
C VAL A 1029 -13.03 9.26 -27.49
N ALA A 1030 -14.28 9.12 -27.94
CA ALA A 1030 -14.67 8.87 -29.33
C ALA A 1030 -14.07 7.58 -29.94
N SER A 1031 -13.82 6.56 -29.11
CA SER A 1031 -13.49 5.20 -29.59
C SER A 1031 -14.71 4.46 -30.16
N MET A 1032 -15.92 4.82 -29.75
CA MET A 1032 -17.18 4.20 -30.18
C MET A 1032 -17.90 4.99 -31.28
N LYS A 1033 -19.01 4.46 -31.80
CA LYS A 1033 -19.83 5.16 -32.81
C LYS A 1033 -20.67 6.27 -32.18
N PRO A 1034 -20.79 7.45 -32.82
CA PRO A 1034 -21.60 8.53 -32.30
C PRO A 1034 -23.09 8.31 -32.55
N ASN A 1035 -23.91 8.94 -31.71
CA ASN A 1035 -25.35 9.04 -31.90
C ASN A 1035 -25.70 9.90 -33.14
N PRO A 1036 -26.99 10.00 -33.55
CA PRO A 1036 -27.41 10.76 -34.72
C PRO A 1036 -27.01 12.25 -34.75
N TRP A 1037 -26.63 12.83 -33.62
CA TRP A 1037 -26.19 14.23 -33.52
C TRP A 1037 -24.67 14.38 -33.39
N GLY A 1038 -23.90 13.30 -33.58
CA GLY A 1038 -22.44 13.36 -33.54
C GLY A 1038 -21.84 13.37 -32.13
N LEU A 1039 -22.61 12.95 -31.13
CA LEU A 1039 -22.12 12.78 -29.76
C LEU A 1039 -21.66 11.35 -29.52
N TYR A 1040 -20.48 11.20 -28.95
CA TYR A 1040 -19.88 9.92 -28.56
C TYR A 1040 -20.17 9.62 -27.10
N ASP A 1041 -20.00 8.37 -26.65
CA ASP A 1041 -19.83 8.01 -25.23
C ASP A 1041 -20.92 8.56 -24.28
N MET A 1042 -22.15 8.78 -24.77
CA MET A 1042 -23.20 9.42 -23.96
C MET A 1042 -23.75 8.47 -22.90
N ASN A 1043 -23.67 7.16 -23.13
CA ASN A 1043 -24.26 6.18 -22.23
C ASN A 1043 -23.21 5.27 -21.57
N GLY A 1044 -21.93 5.34 -21.94
CA GLY A 1044 -20.84 4.56 -21.37
C GLY A 1044 -19.55 5.37 -21.19
N ASN A 1045 -18.41 4.67 -21.12
CA ASN A 1045 -17.10 5.19 -20.77
C ASN A 1045 -17.05 5.75 -19.34
N VAL A 1046 -17.55 6.97 -19.08
CA VAL A 1046 -17.72 7.52 -17.73
C VAL A 1046 -19.06 8.22 -17.57
N ALA A 1047 -19.62 8.18 -16.37
CA ALA A 1047 -20.83 8.92 -16.08
C ALA A 1047 -20.50 10.42 -15.95
N GLU A 1048 -21.48 11.31 -16.13
CA GLU A 1048 -21.19 12.74 -16.31
C GLU A 1048 -21.93 13.64 -15.32
N TRP A 1049 -21.19 14.59 -14.74
CA TRP A 1049 -21.77 15.68 -13.96
C TRP A 1049 -22.68 16.58 -14.80
N THR A 1050 -23.84 16.93 -14.23
CA THR A 1050 -24.73 17.97 -14.76
C THR A 1050 -24.85 19.12 -13.75
N ARG A 1051 -25.25 20.32 -14.18
CA ARG A 1051 -25.49 21.44 -13.24
C ARG A 1051 -26.76 21.30 -12.39
N SER A 1052 -27.58 20.29 -12.65
CA SER A 1052 -28.89 20.13 -12.01
C SER A 1052 -28.81 19.58 -10.59
N ASP A 1053 -29.68 20.10 -9.73
CA ASP A 1053 -29.91 19.57 -8.38
C ASP A 1053 -30.67 18.24 -8.45
N TYR A 1054 -30.31 17.29 -7.58
CA TYR A 1054 -31.00 16.00 -7.50
C TYR A 1054 -32.32 16.17 -6.73
N VAL A 1055 -33.41 16.38 -7.48
CA VAL A 1055 -34.77 16.52 -6.94
C VAL A 1055 -35.73 15.47 -7.53
N PRO A 1056 -36.83 15.14 -6.82
CA PRO A 1056 -37.83 14.18 -7.31
C PRO A 1056 -38.47 14.61 -8.63
N TYR A 1057 -38.80 13.64 -9.48
CA TYR A 1057 -39.59 13.86 -10.68
C TYR A 1057 -41.10 13.94 -10.38
N PRO A 1058 -41.90 14.63 -11.23
CA PRO A 1058 -41.46 15.43 -12.38
C PRO A 1058 -40.85 16.78 -11.96
N LEU A 1059 -39.91 17.29 -12.77
CA LEU A 1059 -39.31 18.61 -12.53
C LEU A 1059 -40.37 19.72 -12.70
N LYS A 1060 -40.50 20.61 -11.71
CA LYS A 1060 -41.50 21.70 -11.72
C LYS A 1060 -40.83 23.05 -12.00
N GLU A 1061 -41.19 23.72 -13.09
CA GLU A 1061 -40.63 25.03 -13.49
C GLU A 1061 -40.89 26.19 -12.51
N LYS A 1062 -41.86 26.06 -11.59
CA LYS A 1062 -42.27 27.12 -10.63
C LYS A 1062 -42.12 26.73 -9.16
N ALA A 1063 -41.41 25.64 -8.85
CA ALA A 1063 -41.13 25.32 -7.46
C ALA A 1063 -40.10 26.31 -6.91
N ALA A 1064 -40.26 26.73 -5.64
CA ALA A 1064 -39.20 27.46 -4.93
C ALA A 1064 -37.89 26.66 -5.03
N PRO A 1065 -36.72 27.31 -5.15
CA PRO A 1065 -35.45 26.60 -5.26
C PRO A 1065 -35.22 25.78 -3.97
N MET A 1066 -35.57 24.48 -4.00
CA MET A 1066 -35.06 23.54 -3.03
C MET A 1066 -33.59 23.33 -3.38
N LYS A 1067 -32.70 23.95 -2.61
CA LYS A 1067 -31.29 23.55 -2.64
C LYS A 1067 -31.21 22.08 -2.21
N ALA A 1068 -30.93 21.19 -3.16
CA ALA A 1068 -30.61 19.82 -2.85
C ALA A 1068 -29.17 19.74 -2.32
N GLU A 1069 -28.90 18.79 -1.41
CA GLU A 1069 -27.53 18.50 -0.96
C GLU A 1069 -26.69 17.84 -2.06
N GLN A 1070 -27.34 17.24 -3.06
CA GLN A 1070 -26.73 16.41 -4.09
C GLN A 1070 -27.03 16.94 -5.50
N LYS A 1071 -26.10 16.67 -6.42
CA LYS A 1071 -26.17 16.98 -7.85
C LYS A 1071 -26.46 15.72 -8.65
N VAL A 1072 -27.02 15.91 -9.85
CA VAL A 1072 -27.34 14.82 -10.77
C VAL A 1072 -26.11 14.47 -11.61
N VAL A 1073 -25.75 13.19 -11.59
CA VAL A 1073 -24.90 12.53 -12.59
C VAL A 1073 -25.75 11.69 -13.53
N ARG A 1074 -25.39 11.71 -14.83
CA ARG A 1074 -26.07 11.01 -15.92
C ARG A 1074 -25.15 10.01 -16.63
N GLY A 1075 -25.73 9.13 -17.46
CA GLY A 1075 -24.98 8.15 -18.25
C GLY A 1075 -24.48 6.96 -17.43
N GLY A 1076 -23.63 6.16 -18.05
CA GLY A 1076 -23.02 4.95 -17.50
C GLY A 1076 -21.50 5.02 -17.53
N SER A 1077 -20.83 3.95 -17.10
CA SER A 1077 -19.38 3.86 -17.15
C SER A 1077 -18.94 2.45 -17.53
N TRP A 1078 -17.66 2.29 -17.87
CA TRP A 1078 -17.00 1.00 -18.13
C TRP A 1078 -17.21 -0.06 -17.03
N ARG A 1079 -17.61 0.36 -15.82
CA ARG A 1079 -17.88 -0.52 -14.67
C ARG A 1079 -19.36 -0.78 -14.41
N GLU A 1080 -20.27 -0.20 -15.18
CA GLU A 1080 -21.71 -0.32 -14.96
C GLU A 1080 -22.42 -1.07 -16.09
N ARG A 1081 -23.39 -1.91 -15.72
CA ARG A 1081 -24.23 -2.65 -16.65
C ARG A 1081 -25.23 -1.74 -17.36
N PRO A 1082 -25.73 -2.11 -18.57
CA PRO A 1082 -26.70 -1.33 -19.33
C PRO A 1082 -27.91 -0.84 -18.52
N LYS A 1083 -28.40 -1.65 -17.57
CA LYS A 1083 -29.51 -1.28 -16.69
C LYS A 1083 -29.31 0.07 -15.97
N TYR A 1084 -28.08 0.41 -15.58
CA TYR A 1084 -27.74 1.64 -14.84
C TYR A 1084 -27.03 2.69 -15.69
N SER A 1085 -27.13 2.54 -17.01
CA SER A 1085 -26.42 3.35 -18.01
C SER A 1085 -27.37 3.93 -19.06
N THR A 1086 -28.67 3.70 -18.92
CA THR A 1086 -29.68 4.20 -19.87
C THR A 1086 -29.73 5.73 -19.87
N SER A 1087 -30.33 6.30 -20.92
CA SER A 1087 -30.45 7.76 -21.08
C SER A 1087 -31.23 8.43 -19.94
N SER A 1088 -32.13 7.71 -19.27
CA SER A 1088 -32.95 8.23 -18.18
C SER A 1088 -32.34 8.11 -16.79
N ILE A 1089 -31.33 7.25 -16.57
CA ILE A 1089 -30.78 6.99 -15.23
C ILE A 1089 -30.16 8.25 -14.63
N ARG A 1090 -30.37 8.42 -13.32
CA ARG A 1090 -29.85 9.53 -12.50
C ARG A 1090 -29.16 8.98 -11.27
N LYS A 1091 -27.96 9.48 -11.00
CA LYS A 1091 -27.15 9.11 -9.84
C LYS A 1091 -26.95 10.34 -8.95
N PRO A 1092 -27.28 10.28 -7.65
CA PRO A 1092 -27.08 11.40 -6.73
C PRO A 1092 -25.69 11.36 -6.08
N TYR A 1093 -24.94 12.45 -6.19
CA TYR A 1093 -23.66 12.62 -5.50
C TYR A 1093 -23.53 14.02 -4.91
N TYR A 1094 -22.75 14.18 -3.84
CA TYR A 1094 -22.48 15.49 -3.27
C TYR A 1094 -21.59 16.33 -4.21
N PRO A 1095 -21.73 17.66 -4.27
CA PRO A 1095 -21.01 18.49 -5.22
C PRO A 1095 -19.48 18.47 -5.04
N TRP A 1096 -19.00 18.18 -3.83
CA TRP A 1096 -17.58 18.07 -3.48
C TRP A 1096 -17.04 16.63 -3.54
N GLN A 1097 -17.91 15.63 -3.74
CA GLN A 1097 -17.52 14.22 -3.85
C GLN A 1097 -16.76 14.00 -5.17
N ARG A 1098 -15.79 13.08 -5.18
CA ARG A 1098 -14.96 12.76 -6.35
C ARG A 1098 -15.12 11.28 -6.76
N PRO A 1099 -16.26 10.88 -7.37
CA PRO A 1099 -16.48 9.49 -7.73
C PRO A 1099 -15.44 8.99 -8.74
N PHE A 1100 -15.00 7.74 -8.58
CA PHE A 1100 -13.93 7.14 -9.39
C PHE A 1100 -14.27 6.94 -10.88
N ASN A 1101 -15.55 7.02 -11.26
CA ASN A 1101 -16.03 6.76 -12.62
C ASN A 1101 -16.92 7.88 -13.17
N VAL A 1102 -16.77 9.10 -12.64
CA VAL A 1102 -17.54 10.26 -13.07
C VAL A 1102 -16.61 11.34 -13.66
N GLY A 1103 -16.86 11.69 -14.92
CA GLY A 1103 -16.30 12.83 -15.62
C GLY A 1103 -17.37 13.89 -15.93
N PHE A 1104 -17.22 14.60 -17.04
CA PHE A 1104 -18.18 15.63 -17.46
C PHE A 1104 -18.01 16.08 -18.90
N ARG A 1105 -19.02 16.80 -19.38
CA ARG A 1105 -19.06 17.55 -20.64
C ARG A 1105 -19.43 19.00 -20.40
N VAL A 1106 -19.21 19.83 -21.41
CA VAL A 1106 -19.55 21.26 -21.35
C VAL A 1106 -20.48 21.67 -22.48
N ILE A 1107 -21.27 22.71 -22.22
CA ILE A 1107 -22.17 23.34 -23.20
C ILE A 1107 -21.88 24.83 -23.35
N ILE A 1108 -22.28 25.42 -24.47
CA ILE A 1108 -22.39 26.88 -24.66
C ILE A 1108 -23.86 27.23 -24.78
N GLU A 1109 -24.34 28.13 -23.91
CA GLU A 1109 -25.71 28.66 -24.00
C GLU A 1109 -25.72 29.92 -24.87
N GLU A 1110 -26.63 29.97 -25.86
CA GLU A 1110 -26.87 31.15 -26.73
C GLU A 1110 -27.95 32.10 -26.20
#